data_AF-A0A0D9V0D2-F1
#
_entry.id   AF-A0A0D9V0D2-F1
#
_cell.length_a   1.000
_cell.length_b   1.000
_cell.length_c   1.000
_cell.angle_alpha   90.00
_cell.angle_beta   90.00
_cell.angle_gamma   90.00
#
_symmetry.space_group_name_H-M   'P 1'
#
loop_
_entity.id
_entity.type
_entity.pdbx_description
1 polymer ?
#
loop_
_entity_poly.entity_id
_entity_poly.type
_entity_poly.pdbx_seq_one_letter_code
_entity_poly.pdbx_strand_id
1 'polypeptide(L)'
;MAGVAFPACLLFLMLPCCVVTQTTVPDKEEQRLLLQIKSAWGDPPVLAAWRKNDTNRGTAAARYYCGWPYVTCDGAGRVTKLSLANTNVFGTVPDAIGDLSSLTHLDLFNNSIHGSFPINVYRCASLRHLDLSQNYLAGDLPTDIGLRLGKGLTTLALNDNYFTSEIPKSLSQLRKLEWLTLDNNNLIGTIPAKLGDLANLKVLMVGYNMFEVGELPASFKNLTRLRYLSASQCKLVGDIPGYVADMPDLEFLDLGMNNLTGSIPPGIWSMKKLKYLYLFSNNLTGDVIIHGAIGAVNLVVIDLSSNRKLSGPIPEGFGDLQKLEYLYLYNNNFSGEIPASISRLPSLQSLRLFDNSFTGVIPPELGKKSHELLAVELDNNKFTGPIPEGLCENGKLQAFTAENNLLSGSIPVGLAGCTALKILFVNNNQLSGEVPRTLWSLSELEYVFLRGNGRLTGSLPSVMNIKLKVLHITNNQFYGSIPSVAVSLEVFNASNNNFSGVIPADLDRGMPRLQKLILSVNQLSGELSASCVVVPRAEPDEARVLLRIKRAWGNPPELAAWRKNDTATARYCDWPYVTCDDAGHVTGLSLDGTNLPGPVPDAICGLSSLTDLDLSNNRINGGFPTSLYRCSSLQYLSLFYNYLGGDLPDDIGIRLSKNLTVLSLNDNYFTGGIPKSLSLLRKLEELDLDYNNFTGTIPVELGDLTRLTTLANAGNKFEPGELPASFKNLTKLRVLVANECELIGDIPNYVINMTDMETLDVATNKLTGRIPPGIWSLENLQFLFLSENSLTGEVVVDGAIGAMNLQAIDLSANRKLGGLIPEGFGILQNLLELRLHSNNFSGKIPSSIIRLQSLATITLHNNRLTGILPPDLGGQHSPELSYIDVSDNEITGPIPEELCDNGKLKTFIARNNLLNGSIPERLVGCTTLRSLQFGNNTLSGRLMRPWRTRRRGCSSRSSTRGATRPSSRHGGRATRPPRATATGRPYVMCDDAGHVTGLYLGSITNVSGPFPDPICSLSSLTILDLPNNKINGGFPTSLYRCASLQSLSLSQNYLSGDLPHDIGIRLGENLTVLRLNDNYFTGAIPKSLFRLRKLEELELEANNFTGTIPAELGDLTSLTTLQISGNMFEPGELPASFKNLTKLRIFSAGGCELIGNIPDYLINMSDM
;
A
#
# COMPACT_ATOMS: atom_id res chain seq x y z
N MET A 1 -27.41 93.71 -21.03
CA MET A 1 -28.20 92.92 -20.06
C MET A 1 -27.19 91.96 -19.42
N ALA A 2 -26.70 92.21 -18.20
CA ALA A 2 -27.38 92.01 -16.91
C ALA A 2 -27.57 90.50 -16.60
N GLY A 3 -26.90 89.89 -15.61
CA GLY A 3 -25.70 90.30 -14.85
C GLY A 3 -25.77 90.01 -13.34
N VAL A 4 -24.59 89.90 -12.68
CA VAL A 4 -24.38 89.91 -11.21
C VAL A 4 -24.84 88.59 -10.50
N ALA A 5 -24.16 88.00 -9.50
CA ALA A 5 -23.14 88.51 -8.56
C ALA A 5 -21.94 87.56 -8.27
N PHE A 6 -20.81 88.17 -7.90
CA PHE A 6 -19.73 87.65 -7.01
C PHE A 6 -20.05 88.12 -5.55
N PRO A 7 -19.48 87.58 -4.44
CA PRO A 7 -18.03 87.57 -4.10
C PRO A 7 -17.47 86.14 -3.82
N ALA A 8 -16.18 85.81 -4.00
CA ALA A 8 -14.90 86.42 -3.56
C ALA A 8 -14.55 86.03 -2.09
N CYS A 9 -13.29 85.76 -1.71
CA CYS A 9 -12.05 86.46 -2.10
C CYS A 9 -10.77 85.60 -2.14
N LEU A 10 -9.90 85.88 -3.13
CA LEU A 10 -8.42 86.00 -3.06
C LEU A 10 -7.56 84.75 -2.70
N LEU A 11 -6.29 84.60 -3.10
CA LEU A 11 -5.34 85.48 -3.84
C LEU A 11 -4.40 84.63 -4.75
N PHE A 12 -3.64 85.29 -5.64
CA PHE A 12 -2.61 84.82 -6.62
C PHE A 12 -1.62 83.71 -6.13
N LEU A 13 -0.83 82.99 -6.97
CA LEU A 13 -0.09 83.38 -8.21
C LEU A 13 0.27 82.15 -9.10
N MET A 14 0.95 82.36 -10.24
CA MET A 14 1.28 81.35 -11.28
C MET A 14 2.71 80.79 -11.19
N LEU A 15 2.86 79.46 -11.39
CA LEU A 15 3.95 78.68 -12.03
C LEU A 15 5.44 78.91 -11.58
N PRO A 16 6.37 77.94 -11.79
CA PRO A 16 6.29 76.70 -12.56
C PRO A 16 6.54 75.42 -11.72
N CYS A 17 6.94 74.33 -12.37
CA CYS A 17 7.15 73.00 -11.78
C CYS A 17 8.16 72.98 -10.63
N CYS A 18 7.67 72.64 -9.42
CA CYS A 18 8.47 71.96 -8.40
C CYS A 18 7.83 70.60 -8.12
N VAL A 19 8.67 69.54 -8.14
CA VAL A 19 8.28 68.21 -7.67
C VAL A 19 8.16 68.28 -6.14
N VAL A 20 6.95 68.54 -5.64
CA VAL A 20 6.65 68.36 -4.22
C VAL A 20 6.18 66.93 -4.03
N THR A 21 7.15 66.03 -3.85
CA THR A 21 6.89 64.75 -3.19
C THR A 21 6.41 65.03 -1.77
N GLN A 22 5.09 65.10 -1.57
CA GLN A 22 4.52 64.84 -0.25
C GLN A 22 4.62 63.34 0.02
N THR A 23 5.83 62.92 0.37
CA THR A 23 6.06 61.69 1.13
C THR A 23 5.36 61.85 2.47
N THR A 24 4.08 61.46 2.52
CA THR A 24 3.48 61.01 3.78
C THR A 24 4.42 59.97 4.37
N VAL A 25 4.88 60.20 5.59
CA VAL A 25 5.97 59.43 6.20
C VAL A 25 5.61 57.95 6.17
N PRO A 26 6.37 57.06 5.49
CA PRO A 26 6.13 55.62 5.56
C PRO A 26 6.34 55.20 7.01
N ASP A 27 5.35 54.50 7.56
CA ASP A 27 5.12 54.53 9.00
C ASP A 27 6.28 53.91 9.77
N LYS A 28 6.75 54.64 10.80
CA LYS A 28 7.74 54.11 11.74
C LYS A 28 7.17 52.93 12.52
N GLU A 29 5.86 52.89 12.72
CA GLU A 29 5.21 51.78 13.40
C GLU A 29 5.12 50.52 12.50
N GLU A 30 4.88 50.60 11.19
CA GLU A 30 4.96 49.38 10.35
C GLU A 30 6.38 48.82 10.27
N GLN A 31 7.42 49.67 10.22
CA GLN A 31 8.81 49.20 10.32
C GLN A 31 9.07 48.52 11.67
N ARG A 32 8.49 49.06 12.76
CA ARG A 32 8.60 48.50 14.11
C ARG A 32 7.86 47.17 14.23
N LEU A 33 6.63 47.07 13.71
CA LEU A 33 5.83 45.85 13.71
C LEU A 33 6.57 44.72 12.99
N LEU A 34 7.15 44.97 11.81
CA LEU A 34 7.98 43.98 11.12
C LEU A 34 9.19 43.54 11.96
N LEU A 35 9.89 44.46 12.64
CA LEU A 35 10.98 44.09 13.54
C LEU A 35 10.50 43.31 14.79
N GLN A 36 9.30 43.58 15.30
CA GLN A 36 8.69 42.81 16.39
C GLN A 36 8.26 41.40 15.93
N ILE A 37 7.70 41.26 14.72
CA ILE A 37 7.35 39.98 14.10
C ILE A 37 8.62 39.11 13.98
N LYS A 38 9.71 39.67 13.45
CA LYS A 38 11.01 39.01 13.37
C LYS A 38 11.51 38.56 14.75
N SER A 39 11.48 39.43 15.75
CA SER A 39 12.04 39.11 17.07
C SER A 39 11.20 38.09 17.85
N ALA A 40 9.87 38.10 17.67
CA ALA A 40 8.98 37.09 18.23
C ALA A 40 9.21 35.68 17.66
N TRP A 41 9.77 35.56 16.45
CA TRP A 41 10.24 34.30 15.86
C TRP A 41 11.71 33.96 16.16
N GLY A 42 12.32 34.63 17.16
CA GLY A 42 13.72 34.39 17.54
C GLY A 42 14.75 35.02 16.59
N ASP A 43 14.39 36.13 15.91
CA ASP A 43 15.23 36.84 14.94
C ASP A 43 15.80 35.92 13.82
N PRO A 44 14.95 35.12 13.14
CA PRO A 44 15.41 34.00 12.32
C PRO A 44 16.26 34.46 11.12
N PRO A 45 17.31 33.72 10.71
CA PRO A 45 18.29 34.17 9.71
C PRO A 45 17.68 34.58 8.36
N VAL A 46 16.57 33.96 7.97
CA VAL A 46 15.82 34.31 6.76
C VAL A 46 15.31 35.76 6.76
N LEU A 47 15.09 36.34 7.94
CA LEU A 47 14.72 37.75 8.16
C LEU A 47 15.92 38.65 8.50
N ALA A 48 17.18 38.20 8.33
CA ALA A 48 18.37 39.00 8.67
C ALA A 48 18.39 40.39 8.00
N ALA A 49 17.85 40.50 6.78
CA ALA A 49 17.72 41.76 6.03
C ALA A 49 16.76 42.78 6.67
N TRP A 50 15.81 42.35 7.51
CA TRP A 50 14.91 43.22 8.26
C TRP A 50 15.71 43.86 9.41
N ARG A 51 16.10 45.12 9.23
CA ARG A 51 16.97 45.85 10.17
C ARG A 51 16.66 47.33 10.20
N LYS A 52 16.79 47.95 11.38
CA LYS A 52 16.69 49.41 11.54
C LYS A 52 17.75 50.09 10.67
N ASN A 53 17.39 51.15 9.96
CA ASN A 53 18.30 51.81 9.02
C ASN A 53 19.54 52.38 9.71
N ASP A 54 20.72 52.05 9.18
CA ASP A 54 21.95 52.79 9.43
C ASP A 54 22.00 54.01 8.48
N THR A 55 22.42 55.17 8.96
CA THR A 55 22.04 56.46 8.35
C THR A 55 22.82 56.84 7.08
N ASN A 56 23.93 56.16 6.79
CA ASN A 56 25.02 56.77 5.99
C ASN A 56 25.37 56.11 4.63
N ARG A 57 24.84 54.94 4.24
CA ARG A 57 25.18 54.31 2.94
C ARG A 57 23.99 53.64 2.24
N GLY A 58 23.48 54.26 1.18
CA GLY A 58 22.46 53.67 0.30
C GLY A 58 21.61 54.70 -0.45
N THR A 59 21.22 54.36 -1.69
CA THR A 59 20.25 55.11 -2.50
C THR A 59 18.85 55.06 -1.89
N ALA A 60 17.95 55.97 -2.32
CA ALA A 60 16.67 56.20 -1.64
C ALA A 60 15.78 54.95 -1.47
N ALA A 61 15.78 54.02 -2.44
CA ALA A 61 14.99 52.78 -2.35
C ALA A 61 15.49 51.81 -1.26
N ALA A 62 16.79 51.82 -0.93
CA ALA A 62 17.39 50.91 0.05
C ALA A 62 17.13 51.30 1.52
N ARG A 63 16.28 52.32 1.76
CA ARG A 63 16.02 52.90 3.09
C ARG A 63 14.62 52.59 3.66
N TYR A 64 13.85 51.70 3.05
CA TYR A 64 12.46 51.44 3.43
C TYR A 64 12.13 49.96 3.50
N TYR A 65 11.30 49.58 4.47
CA TYR A 65 10.92 48.19 4.77
C TYR A 65 10.16 47.51 3.63
N CYS A 66 9.54 48.28 2.74
CA CYS A 66 8.94 47.82 1.49
C CYS A 66 9.95 47.20 0.49
N GLY A 67 11.25 47.39 0.70
CA GLY A 67 12.32 46.71 -0.04
C GLY A 67 12.93 45.51 0.69
N TRP A 68 12.37 45.08 1.82
CA TRP A 68 12.82 43.89 2.55
C TRP A 68 12.31 42.60 1.89
N PRO A 69 13.08 41.49 1.93
CA PRO A 69 12.59 40.18 1.51
C PRO A 69 11.27 39.81 2.18
N TYR A 70 10.41 39.09 1.45
CA TYR A 70 9.10 38.58 1.89
C TYR A 70 8.01 39.63 2.15
N VAL A 71 8.37 40.93 2.19
CA VAL A 71 7.45 42.07 2.32
C VAL A 71 7.05 42.59 0.94
N THR A 72 5.83 43.09 0.80
CA THR A 72 5.43 43.95 -0.34
C THR A 72 4.50 45.05 0.16
N CYS A 73 4.63 46.27 -0.38
CA CYS A 73 3.81 47.42 -0.01
C CYS A 73 2.92 47.93 -1.16
N ASP A 74 1.93 48.75 -0.82
CA ASP A 74 1.19 49.57 -1.79
C ASP A 74 1.96 50.84 -2.21
N GLY A 75 1.37 51.63 -3.12
CA GLY A 75 1.91 52.90 -3.58
C GLY A 75 1.94 54.02 -2.54
N ALA A 76 1.40 53.81 -1.33
CA ALA A 76 1.53 54.70 -0.19
C ALA A 76 2.62 54.21 0.81
N GLY A 77 3.28 53.09 0.52
CA GLY A 77 4.33 52.51 1.37
C GLY A 77 3.82 51.64 2.52
N ARG A 78 2.56 51.19 2.48
CA ARG A 78 1.96 50.36 3.55
C ARG A 78 2.06 48.88 3.23
N VAL A 79 2.36 48.04 4.21
CA VAL A 79 2.53 46.58 4.01
C VAL A 79 1.22 45.93 3.54
N THR A 80 1.26 45.26 2.38
CA THR A 80 0.12 44.58 1.76
C THR A 80 0.33 43.08 1.52
N LYS A 81 1.56 42.58 1.51
CA LYS A 81 1.86 41.13 1.50
C LYS A 81 3.00 40.80 2.44
N LEU A 82 2.85 39.70 3.17
CA LEU A 82 3.91 38.97 3.87
C LEU A 82 3.84 37.50 3.42
N SER A 83 4.94 36.96 2.93
CA SER A 83 4.98 35.64 2.29
C SER A 83 6.28 34.94 2.56
N LEU A 84 6.20 34.05 3.55
CA LEU A 84 7.28 33.30 4.19
C LEU A 84 7.10 31.80 3.95
N ALA A 85 6.39 31.44 2.87
CA ALA A 85 6.27 30.06 2.41
C ALA A 85 7.66 29.40 2.32
N ASN A 86 7.84 28.24 2.93
CA ASN A 86 9.10 27.48 2.89
C ASN A 86 10.30 28.30 3.45
N THR A 87 10.21 28.80 4.69
CA THR A 87 11.29 29.59 5.31
C THR A 87 11.75 29.07 6.68
N ASN A 88 11.24 27.91 7.10
CA ASN A 88 11.51 27.24 8.38
C ASN A 88 11.33 28.16 9.61
N VAL A 89 10.39 29.12 9.52
CA VAL A 89 9.98 29.97 10.64
C VAL A 89 9.25 29.12 11.68
N PHE A 90 9.58 29.31 12.96
CA PHE A 90 9.05 28.52 14.08
C PHE A 90 8.49 29.41 15.19
N GLY A 91 7.64 28.85 16.05
CA GLY A 91 6.92 29.59 17.10
C GLY A 91 5.43 29.74 16.78
N THR A 92 4.73 30.62 17.50
CA THR A 92 3.36 31.03 17.17
C THR A 92 3.36 32.15 16.13
N VAL A 93 2.20 32.48 15.54
CA VAL A 93 2.04 33.65 14.67
C VAL A 93 2.04 34.93 15.52
N PRO A 94 3.00 35.87 15.38
CA PRO A 94 3.16 36.99 16.31
C PRO A 94 2.02 38.00 16.24
N ASP A 95 1.56 38.47 17.40
CA ASP A 95 0.44 39.43 17.53
C ASP A 95 0.56 40.64 16.58
N ALA A 96 1.78 41.16 16.42
CA ALA A 96 2.12 42.30 15.57
C ALA A 96 1.77 42.12 14.07
N ILE A 97 1.55 40.89 13.58
CA ILE A 97 0.98 40.66 12.24
C ILE A 97 -0.43 41.24 12.13
N GLY A 98 -1.23 41.17 13.20
CA GLY A 98 -2.59 41.70 13.24
C GLY A 98 -2.68 43.20 13.01
N ASP A 99 -1.68 43.95 13.48
CA ASP A 99 -1.65 45.41 13.41
C ASP A 99 -1.18 45.96 12.05
N LEU A 100 -0.76 45.08 11.12
CA LEU A 100 -0.52 45.42 9.71
C LEU A 100 -1.87 45.64 8.99
N SER A 101 -2.51 46.77 9.26
CA SER A 101 -3.89 47.11 8.82
C SER A 101 -4.14 47.01 7.30
N SER A 102 -3.09 47.17 6.49
CA SER A 102 -3.16 47.10 5.02
C SER A 102 -2.88 45.71 4.44
N LEU A 103 -2.58 44.70 5.29
CA LEU A 103 -2.20 43.36 4.86
C LEU A 103 -3.33 42.68 4.07
N THR A 104 -3.04 42.30 2.84
CA THR A 104 -3.96 41.63 1.90
C THR A 104 -3.60 40.17 1.64
N HIS A 105 -2.33 39.80 1.81
CA HIS A 105 -1.86 38.42 1.63
C HIS A 105 -0.93 38.06 2.79
N LEU A 106 -1.30 37.05 3.57
CA LEU A 106 -0.43 36.37 4.52
C LEU A 106 -0.25 34.93 4.04
N ASP A 107 0.99 34.49 3.94
CA ASP A 107 1.35 33.21 3.36
C ASP A 107 2.54 32.65 4.15
N LEU A 108 2.28 31.59 4.91
CA LEU A 108 3.22 30.92 5.82
C LEU A 108 3.29 29.41 5.52
N PHE A 109 2.97 28.99 4.29
CA PHE A 109 2.97 27.59 3.84
C PHE A 109 4.28 26.84 4.15
N ASN A 110 4.23 25.58 4.59
CA ASN A 110 5.40 24.72 4.84
C ASN A 110 6.45 25.36 5.77
N ASN A 111 6.11 25.46 7.05
CA ASN A 111 6.95 26.03 8.11
C ASN A 111 6.76 25.26 9.43
N SER A 112 7.49 25.69 10.48
CA SER A 112 7.46 25.09 11.81
C SER A 112 6.56 25.88 12.79
N ILE A 113 5.50 26.52 12.29
CA ILE A 113 4.61 27.34 13.12
C ILE A 113 3.65 26.44 13.88
N HIS A 114 3.51 26.68 15.18
CA HIS A 114 2.72 25.87 16.10
C HIS A 114 1.77 26.70 16.98
N GLY A 115 0.85 26.02 17.66
CA GLY A 115 -0.18 26.66 18.50
C GLY A 115 -1.53 26.78 17.78
N SER A 116 -2.45 27.56 18.32
CA SER A 116 -3.82 27.67 17.79
C SER A 116 -3.95 28.59 16.58
N PHE A 117 -5.14 28.58 15.94
CA PHE A 117 -5.44 29.48 14.84
C PHE A 117 -5.17 30.95 15.23
N PRO A 118 -4.46 31.73 14.39
CA PRO A 118 -3.95 33.04 14.78
C PRO A 118 -5.04 34.13 14.78
N ILE A 119 -5.82 34.23 15.86
CA ILE A 119 -6.93 35.19 16.00
C ILE A 119 -6.51 36.66 15.88
N ASN A 120 -5.22 36.97 16.05
CA ASN A 120 -4.67 38.30 15.78
C ASN A 120 -4.89 38.75 14.32
N VAL A 121 -4.92 37.83 13.34
CA VAL A 121 -5.17 38.18 11.93
C VAL A 121 -6.60 38.68 11.66
N TYR A 122 -7.51 38.59 12.64
CA TYR A 122 -8.82 39.26 12.58
C TYR A 122 -8.71 40.78 12.50
N ARG A 123 -7.60 41.36 12.97
CA ARG A 123 -7.31 42.81 12.84
C ARG A 123 -6.92 43.20 11.40
N CYS A 124 -6.47 42.25 10.57
CA CYS A 124 -6.16 42.45 9.16
C CYS A 124 -7.43 42.54 8.29
N ALA A 125 -8.23 43.60 8.46
CA ALA A 125 -9.51 43.78 7.75
C ALA A 125 -9.40 43.76 6.21
N SER A 126 -8.20 44.03 5.68
CA SER A 126 -7.86 44.04 4.24
C SER A 126 -7.57 42.67 3.63
N LEU A 127 -7.51 41.60 4.44
CA LEU A 127 -7.00 40.28 4.05
C LEU A 127 -7.83 39.63 2.92
N ARG A 128 -7.11 39.04 1.95
CA ARG A 128 -7.64 38.36 0.76
C ARG A 128 -7.12 36.93 0.63
N HIS A 129 -5.87 36.70 1.00
CA HIS A 129 -5.23 35.40 0.96
C HIS A 129 -4.62 35.11 2.33
N LEU A 130 -4.98 33.97 2.91
CA LEU A 130 -4.40 33.42 4.11
C LEU A 130 -3.99 31.97 3.82
N ASP A 131 -2.69 31.71 3.79
CA ASP A 131 -2.12 30.36 3.72
C ASP A 131 -1.32 30.09 5.01
N LEU A 132 -1.70 29.04 5.72
CA LEU A 132 -1.05 28.49 6.91
C LEU A 132 -0.84 26.97 6.76
N SER A 133 -0.97 26.44 5.55
CA SER A 133 -0.93 24.98 5.32
C SER A 133 0.48 24.40 5.48
N GLN A 134 0.59 23.09 5.75
CA GLN A 134 1.85 22.40 6.08
C GLN A 134 2.57 23.05 7.28
N ASN A 135 1.93 22.98 8.44
CA ASN A 135 2.44 23.55 9.70
C ASN A 135 2.00 22.67 10.90
N TYR A 136 2.38 23.08 12.12
CA TYR A 136 2.05 22.40 13.38
C TYR A 136 0.93 23.13 14.15
N LEU A 137 0.02 23.82 13.44
CA LEU A 137 -1.11 24.49 14.10
C LEU A 137 -2.13 23.45 14.57
N ALA A 138 -2.63 23.63 15.80
CA ALA A 138 -3.41 22.62 16.52
C ALA A 138 -4.54 23.23 17.35
N GLY A 139 -5.54 22.42 17.71
CA GLY A 139 -6.71 22.88 18.45
C GLY A 139 -7.79 23.47 17.53
N ASP A 140 -8.65 24.33 18.08
CA ASP A 140 -9.89 24.70 17.40
C ASP A 140 -9.74 25.77 16.30
N LEU A 141 -10.48 25.58 15.20
CA LEU A 141 -10.83 26.67 14.30
C LEU A 141 -11.94 27.51 14.96
N PRO A 142 -11.72 28.81 15.23
CA PRO A 142 -12.65 29.57 16.05
C PRO A 142 -14.02 29.70 15.39
N THR A 143 -15.10 29.53 16.17
CA THR A 143 -16.47 29.49 15.63
C THR A 143 -16.89 30.77 14.92
N ASP A 144 -16.28 31.92 15.26
CA ASP A 144 -16.52 33.22 14.63
C ASP A 144 -15.54 33.58 13.49
N ILE A 145 -14.68 32.65 13.04
CA ILE A 145 -13.68 32.87 11.98
C ILE A 145 -14.23 33.56 10.73
N GLY A 146 -15.35 33.10 10.18
CA GLY A 146 -15.96 33.73 9.00
C GLY A 146 -16.77 35.00 9.31
N LEU A 147 -17.07 35.28 10.59
CA LEU A 147 -17.61 36.57 11.03
C LEU A 147 -16.49 37.61 11.20
N ARG A 148 -15.30 37.22 11.68
CA ARG A 148 -14.18 38.13 11.98
C ARG A 148 -13.21 38.35 10.83
N LEU A 149 -12.86 37.30 10.07
CA LEU A 149 -11.98 37.46 8.91
C LEU A 149 -12.57 38.44 7.89
N GLY A 150 -11.68 39.15 7.22
CA GLY A 150 -12.00 40.17 6.23
C GLY A 150 -12.91 39.62 5.13
N LYS A 151 -14.02 40.32 4.83
CA LYS A 151 -14.97 39.95 3.75
C LYS A 151 -14.37 40.10 2.34
N GLY A 152 -13.07 40.38 2.25
CA GLY A 152 -12.25 40.34 1.05
C GLY A 152 -11.67 38.96 0.71
N LEU A 153 -11.73 37.98 1.64
CA LEU A 153 -11.02 36.70 1.51
C LEU A 153 -11.44 35.90 0.26
N THR A 154 -10.44 35.56 -0.56
CA THR A 154 -10.49 34.71 -1.76
C THR A 154 -9.77 33.38 -1.57
N THR A 155 -8.76 33.30 -0.68
CA THR A 155 -8.05 32.06 -0.34
C THR A 155 -7.98 31.88 1.17
N LEU A 156 -8.33 30.69 1.63
CA LEU A 156 -8.01 30.17 2.96
C LEU A 156 -7.44 28.76 2.79
N ALA A 157 -6.17 28.57 3.12
CA ALA A 157 -5.48 27.28 3.06
C ALA A 157 -4.95 26.93 4.45
N LEU A 158 -5.43 25.81 4.99
CA LEU A 158 -5.16 25.31 6.34
C LEU A 158 -4.85 23.80 6.33
N ASN A 159 -4.71 23.19 5.15
CA ASN A 159 -4.41 21.76 5.00
C ASN A 159 -3.07 21.37 5.64
N ASP A 160 -2.88 20.07 5.87
CA ASP A 160 -1.67 19.50 6.48
C ASP A 160 -1.32 20.20 7.82
N ASN A 161 -2.24 20.12 8.78
CA ASN A 161 -2.13 20.70 10.13
C ASN A 161 -2.86 19.77 11.13
N TYR A 162 -2.98 20.19 12.39
CA TYR A 162 -3.52 19.40 13.50
C TYR A 162 -4.81 20.01 14.10
N PHE A 163 -5.58 20.78 13.31
CA PHE A 163 -6.81 21.44 13.80
C PHE A 163 -7.92 20.42 14.15
N THR A 164 -8.56 20.55 15.31
CA THR A 164 -9.39 19.48 15.95
C THR A 164 -10.90 19.73 16.00
N SER A 165 -11.41 20.88 15.55
CA SER A 165 -12.82 21.28 15.76
C SER A 165 -13.74 20.99 14.58
N GLU A 166 -15.05 21.24 14.75
CA GLU A 166 -15.98 21.42 13.62
C GLU A 166 -15.42 22.44 12.60
N ILE A 167 -15.72 22.25 11.30
CA ILE A 167 -15.63 23.33 10.30
C ILE A 167 -16.64 24.43 10.69
N PRO A 168 -16.20 25.66 11.01
CA PRO A 168 -17.13 26.70 11.46
C PRO A 168 -18.13 27.09 10.37
N LYS A 169 -19.43 26.89 10.66
CA LYS A 169 -20.56 27.31 9.80
C LYS A 169 -20.50 28.81 9.42
N SER A 170 -19.77 29.63 10.20
CA SER A 170 -19.47 31.03 9.90
C SER A 170 -18.60 31.25 8.65
N LEU A 171 -17.73 30.31 8.25
CA LEU A 171 -16.87 30.41 7.05
C LEU A 171 -17.68 30.73 5.78
N SER A 172 -18.93 30.27 5.72
CA SER A 172 -19.90 30.64 4.67
C SER A 172 -19.99 32.15 4.42
N GLN A 173 -19.81 32.99 5.44
CA GLN A 173 -19.92 34.45 5.34
C GLN A 173 -18.78 35.09 4.53
N LEU A 174 -17.72 34.35 4.23
CA LEU A 174 -16.62 34.74 3.34
C LEU A 174 -17.04 34.57 1.87
N ARG A 175 -18.13 35.22 1.45
CA ARG A 175 -18.81 35.05 0.13
C ARG A 175 -17.93 35.27 -1.12
N LYS A 176 -16.68 35.72 -0.97
CA LYS A 176 -15.68 35.89 -2.05
C LYS A 176 -14.68 34.73 -2.18
N LEU A 177 -14.75 33.73 -1.31
CA LEU A 177 -13.81 32.61 -1.28
C LEU A 177 -13.82 31.85 -2.61
N GLU A 178 -12.65 31.71 -3.21
CA GLU A 178 -12.40 30.95 -4.45
C GLU A 178 -11.62 29.66 -4.16
N TRP A 179 -10.87 29.61 -3.06
CA TRP A 179 -10.01 28.49 -2.67
C TRP A 179 -10.16 28.22 -1.17
N LEU A 180 -10.55 26.98 -0.83
CA LEU A 180 -10.63 26.47 0.53
C LEU A 180 -9.98 25.08 0.58
N THR A 181 -8.85 24.96 1.27
CA THR A 181 -8.17 23.68 1.56
C THR A 181 -8.10 23.50 3.07
N LEU A 182 -8.66 22.39 3.55
CA LEU A 182 -8.81 21.99 4.96
C LEU A 182 -8.38 20.54 5.17
N ASP A 183 -7.83 19.92 4.14
CA ASP A 183 -7.47 18.51 4.03
C ASP A 183 -6.26 18.12 4.91
N ASN A 184 -6.07 16.83 5.18
CA ASN A 184 -5.02 16.31 6.08
C ASN A 184 -5.02 17.05 7.44
N ASN A 185 -6.12 16.93 8.18
CA ASN A 185 -6.29 17.57 9.48
C ASN A 185 -7.09 16.68 10.45
N ASN A 186 -7.20 17.14 11.70
CA ASN A 186 -7.93 16.46 12.76
C ASN A 186 -9.40 16.93 12.87
N LEU A 187 -9.96 17.60 11.83
CA LEU A 187 -11.23 18.31 11.96
C LEU A 187 -12.39 17.35 12.14
N ILE A 188 -13.27 17.67 13.08
CA ILE A 188 -14.55 17.00 13.33
C ILE A 188 -15.69 17.81 12.67
N GLY A 189 -16.96 17.57 13.01
CA GLY A 189 -18.10 18.29 12.42
C GLY A 189 -18.47 17.90 10.99
N THR A 190 -19.49 18.56 10.44
CA THR A 190 -19.95 18.33 9.05
C THR A 190 -18.97 18.96 8.08
N ILE A 191 -18.98 18.50 6.83
CA ILE A 191 -18.86 19.42 5.69
C ILE A 191 -20.11 20.33 5.72
N PRO A 192 -20.06 21.58 6.20
CA PRO A 192 -21.30 22.28 6.55
C PRO A 192 -22.06 22.68 5.29
N ALA A 193 -23.36 22.41 5.25
CA ALA A 193 -24.21 22.81 4.12
C ALA A 193 -24.18 24.32 3.81
N LYS A 194 -23.76 25.13 4.77
CA LYS A 194 -23.50 26.57 4.59
C LYS A 194 -22.29 26.90 3.71
N LEU A 195 -21.33 25.99 3.49
CA LEU A 195 -20.29 26.19 2.48
C LEU A 195 -20.88 26.26 1.06
N GLY A 196 -22.03 25.64 0.80
CA GLY A 196 -22.78 25.81 -0.45
C GLY A 196 -23.30 27.24 -0.70
N ASP A 197 -23.17 28.17 0.25
CA ASP A 197 -23.40 29.60 0.01
C ASP A 197 -22.20 30.27 -0.73
N LEU A 198 -21.03 29.61 -0.82
CA LEU A 198 -19.78 30.15 -1.37
C LEU A 198 -19.72 30.05 -2.91
N ALA A 199 -20.67 30.67 -3.62
CA ALA A 199 -20.83 30.54 -5.07
C ALA A 199 -19.64 30.99 -5.96
N ASN A 200 -18.54 31.49 -5.37
CA ASN A 200 -17.28 31.81 -6.07
C ASN A 200 -16.24 30.67 -6.03
N LEU A 201 -16.47 29.62 -5.23
CA LEU A 201 -15.50 28.57 -4.93
C LEU A 201 -15.10 27.76 -6.17
N LYS A 202 -13.79 27.55 -6.35
CA LYS A 202 -13.14 26.83 -7.46
C LYS A 202 -12.38 25.61 -6.97
N VAL A 203 -11.81 25.69 -5.77
CA VAL A 203 -11.17 24.58 -5.06
C VAL A 203 -11.85 24.43 -3.71
N LEU A 204 -12.37 23.23 -3.46
CA LEU A 204 -12.77 22.77 -2.14
C LEU A 204 -12.08 21.44 -1.90
N MET A 205 -11.11 21.42 -1.00
CA MET A 205 -10.48 20.20 -0.55
C MET A 205 -10.67 20.14 0.97
N VAL A 206 -11.30 19.06 1.40
CA VAL A 206 -11.65 18.79 2.80
C VAL A 206 -11.28 17.36 3.17
N GLY A 207 -10.56 16.68 2.29
CA GLY A 207 -10.24 15.27 2.40
C GLY A 207 -9.38 14.93 3.62
N TYR A 208 -9.23 13.65 3.95
CA TYR A 208 -8.35 13.18 5.01
C TYR A 208 -8.59 13.90 6.38
N ASN A 209 -9.82 13.82 6.90
CA ASN A 209 -10.23 14.46 8.15
C ASN A 209 -11.03 13.52 9.08
N MET A 210 -11.17 13.91 10.35
CA MET A 210 -11.95 13.19 11.37
C MET A 210 -13.43 13.62 11.45
N PHE A 211 -14.02 14.17 10.38
CA PHE A 211 -15.36 14.78 10.39
C PHE A 211 -16.38 13.93 11.16
N GLU A 212 -17.32 14.54 11.91
CA GLU A 212 -18.58 13.95 12.47
C GLU A 212 -19.59 13.47 11.38
N VAL A 213 -20.59 12.42 11.41
CA VAL A 213 -21.96 11.87 10.68
C VAL A 213 -23.27 12.56 9.86
N GLY A 214 -23.38 12.85 8.52
CA GLY A 214 -24.53 13.60 7.82
C GLY A 214 -24.34 14.40 6.46
N GLU A 215 -25.18 14.17 5.41
CA GLU A 215 -25.23 14.58 3.93
C GLU A 215 -24.34 15.63 3.15
N LEU A 216 -23.93 15.27 1.91
CA LEU A 216 -22.92 15.91 1.01
C LEU A 216 -23.62 17.06 0.32
N PRO A 217 -23.41 18.29 0.76
CA PRO A 217 -24.57 19.12 0.96
C PRO A 217 -25.34 19.39 -0.33
N ALA A 218 -26.66 19.20 -0.32
CA ALA A 218 -27.53 19.50 -1.46
C ALA A 218 -27.52 20.99 -1.89
N SER A 219 -26.82 21.86 -1.14
CA SER A 219 -26.46 23.23 -1.47
C SER A 219 -25.22 23.36 -2.37
N PHE A 220 -24.37 22.34 -2.50
CA PHE A 220 -23.15 22.37 -3.33
C PHE A 220 -23.46 22.49 -4.83
N LYS A 221 -24.70 22.19 -5.25
CA LYS A 221 -25.25 22.57 -6.58
C LYS A 221 -25.09 24.07 -6.90
N ASN A 222 -24.96 24.93 -5.89
CA ASN A 222 -24.74 26.36 -6.04
C ASN A 222 -23.26 26.71 -6.36
N LEU A 223 -22.32 25.80 -6.12
CA LEU A 223 -20.88 25.95 -6.36
C LEU A 223 -20.53 25.80 -7.85
N THR A 224 -21.24 26.54 -8.70
CA THR A 224 -21.20 26.47 -10.17
C THR A 224 -19.85 26.82 -10.82
N ARG A 225 -18.84 27.18 -10.02
CA ARG A 225 -17.47 27.50 -10.43
C ARG A 225 -16.44 26.46 -9.97
N LEU A 226 -16.86 25.41 -9.29
CA LEU A 226 -15.97 24.41 -8.70
C LEU A 226 -15.26 23.59 -9.79
N ARG A 227 -13.96 23.36 -9.59
CA ARG A 227 -13.04 22.69 -10.52
C ARG A 227 -12.35 21.48 -9.90
N TYR A 228 -11.98 21.62 -8.64
CA TYR A 228 -11.39 20.60 -7.80
C TYR A 228 -12.32 20.45 -6.60
N LEU A 229 -12.92 19.28 -6.48
CA LEU A 229 -13.61 18.87 -5.27
C LEU A 229 -12.88 17.62 -4.76
N SER A 230 -12.19 17.76 -3.63
CA SER A 230 -11.75 16.62 -2.83
C SER A 230 -12.56 16.54 -1.55
N ALA A 231 -13.34 15.47 -1.40
CA ALA A 231 -14.10 15.15 -0.19
C ALA A 231 -13.78 13.72 0.27
N SER A 232 -12.50 13.38 0.15
CA SER A 232 -11.98 12.05 0.36
C SER A 232 -11.73 11.73 1.83
N GLN A 233 -11.95 10.50 2.33
CA GLN A 233 -11.78 10.12 3.73
C GLN A 233 -12.73 10.84 4.71
N CYS A 234 -13.66 11.64 4.18
CA CYS A 234 -14.72 12.39 4.86
C CYS A 234 -15.98 11.58 5.25
N LYS A 235 -15.97 10.25 5.29
CA LYS A 235 -17.07 9.23 5.38
C LYS A 235 -18.51 9.69 5.07
N LEU A 236 -19.01 9.81 3.83
CA LEU A 236 -20.33 10.47 3.55
C LEU A 236 -21.59 9.38 3.25
N VAL A 237 -23.03 9.23 3.34
CA VAL A 237 -24.58 9.70 3.66
C VAL A 237 -25.82 10.32 2.76
N GLY A 238 -25.81 11.00 1.58
CA GLY A 238 -26.89 11.06 0.54
C GLY A 238 -26.35 10.80 -0.89
N ASP A 239 -26.90 9.80 -1.61
CA ASP A 239 -26.56 9.21 -2.95
C ASP A 239 -25.90 10.19 -3.92
N ILE A 240 -25.05 9.72 -4.87
CA ILE A 240 -24.32 10.58 -5.84
C ILE A 240 -25.22 11.72 -6.33
N PRO A 241 -25.05 12.95 -5.81
CA PRO A 241 -26.07 13.94 -6.03
C PRO A 241 -26.01 14.35 -7.49
N GLY A 242 -27.13 14.22 -8.21
CA GLY A 242 -27.16 14.44 -9.66
C GLY A 242 -26.59 15.80 -10.10
N TYR A 243 -26.57 16.80 -9.20
CA TYR A 243 -25.93 18.09 -9.43
C TYR A 243 -24.41 17.99 -9.69
N VAL A 244 -23.72 16.97 -9.20
CA VAL A 244 -22.27 16.78 -9.43
C VAL A 244 -22.00 16.47 -10.90
N ALA A 245 -22.84 15.64 -11.51
CA ALA A 245 -22.82 15.37 -12.96
C ALA A 245 -23.15 16.61 -13.82
N ASP A 246 -23.80 17.63 -13.24
CA ASP A 246 -24.14 18.89 -13.89
C ASP A 246 -23.12 20.03 -13.61
N MET A 247 -22.03 19.79 -12.85
CA MET A 247 -21.05 20.85 -12.51
C MET A 247 -20.21 21.28 -13.73
N PRO A 248 -20.35 22.52 -14.22
CA PRO A 248 -19.90 22.88 -15.57
C PRO A 248 -18.40 23.20 -15.68
N ASP A 249 -17.71 23.35 -14.55
CA ASP A 249 -16.28 23.74 -14.46
C ASP A 249 -15.37 22.62 -13.92
N LEU A 250 -15.92 21.46 -13.52
CA LEU A 250 -15.20 20.40 -12.81
C LEU A 250 -14.14 19.69 -13.67
N GLU A 251 -12.90 19.63 -13.17
CA GLU A 251 -11.73 19.03 -13.83
C GLU A 251 -11.18 17.80 -13.06
N PHE A 252 -11.34 17.81 -11.74
CA PHE A 252 -10.86 16.79 -10.80
C PHE A 252 -11.98 16.51 -9.78
N LEU A 253 -12.34 15.24 -9.66
CA LEU A 253 -13.36 14.76 -8.74
C LEU A 253 -12.77 13.55 -8.00
N ASP A 254 -12.42 13.80 -6.74
CA ASP A 254 -11.92 12.81 -5.79
C ASP A 254 -12.74 12.95 -4.51
N LEU A 255 -13.89 12.32 -4.49
CA LEU A 255 -14.55 12.09 -3.22
C LEU A 255 -14.18 10.65 -2.88
N GLY A 256 -12.92 10.39 -2.47
CA GLY A 256 -12.34 9.04 -2.34
C GLY A 256 -12.00 8.53 -0.93
N MET A 257 -11.74 7.25 -0.75
CA MET A 257 -11.86 6.42 0.46
C MET A 257 -13.08 6.74 1.34
N ASN A 258 -14.24 6.08 1.26
CA ASN A 258 -15.29 6.14 2.32
C ASN A 258 -16.22 4.92 2.35
N ASN A 259 -17.48 4.98 1.85
CA ASN A 259 -18.61 4.01 1.93
C ASN A 259 -19.82 4.69 1.07
N LEU A 260 -20.46 4.09 0.02
CA LEU A 260 -21.47 4.73 -0.95
C LEU A 260 -22.15 3.66 -1.89
N THR A 261 -23.23 4.01 -2.61
CA THR A 261 -24.07 3.20 -3.54
C THR A 261 -24.96 4.07 -4.46
N GLY A 262 -26.15 3.60 -4.84
CA GLY A 262 -26.83 4.02 -6.04
C GLY A 262 -26.15 3.39 -7.25
N SER A 263 -26.31 4.07 -8.39
CA SER A 263 -25.60 3.79 -9.63
C SER A 263 -24.95 5.07 -10.10
N ILE A 264 -23.81 4.93 -10.77
CA ILE A 264 -23.06 5.98 -11.48
C ILE A 264 -24.01 6.91 -12.26
N PRO A 265 -24.27 8.19 -11.88
CA PRO A 265 -25.12 9.04 -12.69
C PRO A 265 -24.53 9.27 -14.09
N PRO A 266 -25.21 8.84 -15.18
CA PRO A 266 -24.64 8.80 -16.53
C PRO A 266 -24.18 10.16 -17.11
N GLY A 267 -24.52 11.26 -16.45
CA GLY A 267 -24.04 12.60 -16.80
C GLY A 267 -22.54 12.79 -16.57
N ILE A 268 -21.91 12.03 -15.66
CA ILE A 268 -20.45 12.10 -15.42
C ILE A 268 -19.66 11.77 -16.69
N TRP A 269 -20.09 10.72 -17.41
CA TRP A 269 -19.53 10.36 -18.72
C TRP A 269 -19.74 11.45 -19.80
N SER A 270 -20.50 12.50 -19.52
CA SER A 270 -20.68 13.68 -20.38
C SER A 270 -19.84 14.91 -19.96
N MET A 271 -19.13 14.86 -18.83
CA MET A 271 -18.44 16.01 -18.23
C MET A 271 -17.14 16.37 -18.97
N LYS A 272 -17.26 17.24 -19.98
CA LYS A 272 -16.20 17.59 -20.95
C LYS A 272 -14.87 18.11 -20.39
N LYS A 273 -14.81 18.51 -19.12
CA LYS A 273 -13.61 19.03 -18.45
C LYS A 273 -12.92 18.02 -17.54
N LEU A 274 -13.62 16.95 -17.18
CA LEU A 274 -13.18 15.96 -16.21
C LEU A 274 -11.99 15.16 -16.75
N LYS A 275 -10.96 15.01 -15.92
CA LYS A 275 -9.69 14.32 -16.25
C LYS A 275 -9.36 13.22 -15.26
N TYR A 276 -9.58 13.53 -13.99
CA TYR A 276 -9.27 12.67 -12.86
C TYR A 276 -10.59 12.24 -12.26
N LEU A 277 -10.80 10.94 -12.42
CA LEU A 277 -11.97 10.17 -12.11
C LEU A 277 -11.37 8.95 -11.37
N TYR A 278 -10.82 9.24 -10.18
CA TYR A 278 -10.12 8.35 -9.25
C TYR A 278 -11.14 7.58 -8.42
N LEU A 279 -11.44 6.31 -8.70
CA LEU A 279 -12.70 5.68 -8.26
C LEU A 279 -12.56 4.18 -7.80
N PHE A 280 -11.73 3.93 -6.78
CA PHE A 280 -11.29 2.61 -6.25
C PHE A 280 -12.01 2.05 -4.97
N SER A 281 -11.73 0.86 -4.40
CA SER A 281 -12.57 0.08 -3.39
C SER A 281 -13.86 0.69 -2.90
N ASN A 282 -14.97 0.27 -3.47
CA ASN A 282 -16.21 1.01 -3.38
C ASN A 282 -17.43 0.07 -3.38
N ASN A 283 -18.62 0.56 -3.71
CA ASN A 283 -19.88 -0.17 -3.78
C ASN A 283 -20.94 0.66 -4.53
N LEU A 284 -20.58 1.31 -5.63
CA LEU A 284 -21.61 1.52 -6.64
C LEU A 284 -22.14 0.19 -7.12
N THR A 285 -23.39 0.23 -7.56
CA THR A 285 -24.15 -0.98 -7.88
C THR A 285 -24.78 -0.87 -9.25
N GLY A 286 -24.77 -1.98 -9.98
CA GLY A 286 -25.20 -2.00 -11.36
C GLY A 286 -24.07 -1.55 -12.31
N ASP A 287 -24.48 -1.22 -13.53
CA ASP A 287 -23.56 -1.19 -14.67
C ASP A 287 -23.09 0.24 -15.02
N VAL A 288 -21.97 0.32 -15.74
CA VAL A 288 -21.37 1.58 -16.21
C VAL A 288 -22.14 2.14 -17.40
N ILE A 289 -23.28 2.76 -17.12
CA ILE A 289 -24.20 3.23 -18.16
C ILE A 289 -23.69 4.55 -18.78
N ILE A 290 -23.14 4.46 -19.98
CA ILE A 290 -22.91 5.62 -20.87
C ILE A 290 -24.15 5.84 -21.75
N HIS A 291 -24.64 7.08 -21.83
CA HIS A 291 -25.78 7.45 -22.67
C HIS A 291 -25.33 8.14 -23.97
N GLY A 292 -25.12 7.34 -25.01
CA GLY A 292 -24.62 7.81 -26.31
C GLY A 292 -23.08 7.81 -26.36
N ALA A 293 -22.48 8.71 -27.14
CA ALA A 293 -21.03 8.86 -27.18
C ALA A 293 -20.49 9.48 -25.88
N ILE A 294 -19.32 9.03 -25.43
CA ILE A 294 -18.68 9.57 -24.22
C ILE A 294 -18.29 11.04 -24.43
N GLY A 295 -18.75 11.92 -23.54
CA GLY A 295 -18.43 13.36 -23.55
C GLY A 295 -17.23 13.74 -22.69
N ALA A 296 -16.85 12.90 -21.72
CA ALA A 296 -15.70 13.05 -20.84
C ALA A 296 -14.37 12.68 -21.53
N VAL A 297 -14.15 13.15 -22.77
CA VAL A 297 -12.98 12.84 -23.63
C VAL A 297 -11.64 13.39 -23.14
N ASN A 298 -11.57 13.87 -21.90
CA ASN A 298 -10.37 14.38 -21.25
C ASN A 298 -9.86 13.50 -20.10
N LEU A 299 -10.54 12.37 -19.82
CA LEU A 299 -10.16 11.41 -18.80
C LEU A 299 -8.78 10.79 -19.04
N VAL A 300 -7.99 10.75 -17.97
CA VAL A 300 -6.62 10.21 -17.89
C VAL A 300 -6.56 9.03 -16.93
N VAL A 301 -7.30 9.12 -15.83
CA VAL A 301 -7.52 8.03 -14.88
C VAL A 301 -9.00 7.66 -14.91
N ILE A 302 -9.28 6.37 -15.10
CA ILE A 302 -10.53 5.71 -14.76
C ILE A 302 -10.12 4.52 -13.89
N ASP A 303 -10.04 4.77 -12.59
CA ASP A 303 -9.87 3.70 -11.61
C ASP A 303 -11.27 3.43 -11.06
N LEU A 304 -11.84 2.24 -11.19
CA LEU A 304 -13.21 1.84 -10.78
C LEU A 304 -13.15 0.66 -9.77
N SER A 305 -11.96 0.40 -9.25
CA SER A 305 -11.57 -0.88 -8.66
C SER A 305 -12.21 -1.18 -7.30
N SER A 306 -12.10 -2.43 -6.87
CA SER A 306 -12.55 -2.98 -5.59
C SER A 306 -13.99 -2.61 -5.19
N ASN A 307 -14.83 -2.27 -6.16
CA ASN A 307 -16.21 -1.81 -5.97
C ASN A 307 -17.14 -2.94 -5.49
N ARG A 308 -16.69 -4.21 -5.50
CA ARG A 308 -17.38 -5.44 -5.08
C ARG A 308 -18.76 -5.73 -5.73
N LYS A 309 -19.38 -4.76 -6.41
CA LYS A 309 -20.78 -4.75 -6.86
C LYS A 309 -21.05 -3.92 -8.12
N LEU A 310 -20.05 -3.24 -8.68
CA LEU A 310 -20.16 -2.80 -10.07
C LEU A 310 -20.21 -4.03 -10.97
N SER A 311 -21.03 -3.93 -12.02
CA SER A 311 -21.41 -5.07 -12.83
C SER A 311 -21.52 -4.74 -14.32
N GLY A 312 -21.92 -5.74 -15.10
CA GLY A 312 -22.07 -5.62 -16.55
C GLY A 312 -20.73 -5.61 -17.29
N PRO A 313 -20.72 -5.23 -18.57
CA PRO A 313 -19.52 -5.16 -19.39
C PRO A 313 -18.78 -3.83 -19.25
N ILE A 314 -17.49 -3.82 -19.60
CA ILE A 314 -16.76 -2.57 -19.83
C ILE A 314 -17.43 -1.86 -21.02
N PRO A 315 -17.79 -0.56 -20.94
CA PRO A 315 -18.45 0.12 -22.05
C PRO A 315 -17.52 0.27 -23.27
N GLU A 316 -18.03 -0.07 -24.46
CA GLU A 316 -17.37 0.17 -25.76
C GLU A 316 -16.73 1.57 -25.87
N GLY A 317 -17.44 2.60 -25.39
CA GLY A 317 -17.03 4.00 -25.41
C GLY A 317 -15.81 4.34 -24.53
N PHE A 318 -15.35 3.46 -23.63
CA PHE A 318 -14.06 3.66 -22.96
C PHE A 318 -12.89 3.62 -23.96
N GLY A 319 -13.02 2.89 -25.08
CA GLY A 319 -12.02 2.89 -26.15
C GLY A 319 -11.94 4.18 -26.99
N ASP A 320 -12.87 5.13 -26.80
CA ASP A 320 -12.77 6.47 -27.40
C ASP A 320 -11.84 7.40 -26.61
N LEU A 321 -11.47 7.04 -25.37
CA LEU A 321 -10.75 7.91 -24.43
C LEU A 321 -9.24 8.01 -24.73
N GLN A 322 -8.88 8.75 -25.79
CA GLN A 322 -7.52 8.89 -26.33
C GLN A 322 -6.44 9.43 -25.36
N LYS A 323 -6.75 9.66 -24.09
CA LYS A 323 -5.84 10.12 -23.03
C LYS A 323 -5.79 9.18 -21.83
N LEU A 324 -6.56 8.10 -21.84
CA LEU A 324 -6.65 7.17 -20.72
C LEU A 324 -5.31 6.46 -20.54
N GLU A 325 -4.66 6.72 -19.41
CA GLU A 325 -3.39 6.09 -19.01
C GLU A 325 -3.64 4.89 -18.09
N TYR A 326 -4.66 4.97 -17.23
CA TYR A 326 -4.94 3.98 -16.20
C TYR A 326 -6.42 3.56 -16.25
N LEU A 327 -6.65 2.27 -16.46
CA LEU A 327 -7.97 1.63 -16.41
C LEU A 327 -7.94 0.47 -15.41
N TYR A 328 -8.42 0.71 -14.19
CA TYR A 328 -8.42 -0.27 -13.11
C TYR A 328 -9.85 -0.68 -12.79
N LEU A 329 -10.24 -1.91 -13.10
CA LEU A 329 -11.59 -2.44 -12.83
C LEU A 329 -11.56 -3.60 -11.82
N TYR A 330 -10.40 -3.94 -11.28
CA TYR A 330 -10.15 -5.14 -10.47
C TYR A 330 -11.05 -5.28 -9.22
N ASN A 331 -11.19 -6.48 -8.66
CA ASN A 331 -11.98 -6.79 -7.45
C ASN A 331 -13.44 -6.31 -7.53
N ASN A 332 -14.14 -6.80 -8.55
CA ASN A 332 -15.50 -6.38 -8.90
C ASN A 332 -16.34 -7.55 -9.40
N ASN A 333 -17.56 -7.25 -9.83
CA ASN A 333 -18.43 -8.21 -10.51
C ASN A 333 -18.67 -7.81 -11.98
N PHE A 334 -17.66 -7.19 -12.61
CA PHE A 334 -17.68 -6.96 -14.06
C PHE A 334 -17.61 -8.29 -14.81
N SER A 335 -18.11 -8.27 -16.05
CA SER A 335 -18.44 -9.46 -16.83
C SER A 335 -18.36 -9.19 -18.33
N GLY A 336 -18.59 -10.20 -19.17
CA GLY A 336 -18.47 -10.03 -20.62
C GLY A 336 -17.01 -9.87 -21.06
N GLU A 337 -16.79 -9.39 -22.28
CA GLU A 337 -15.45 -9.33 -22.89
C GLU A 337 -14.78 -7.96 -22.69
N ILE A 338 -13.46 -7.90 -22.86
CA ILE A 338 -12.74 -6.61 -23.00
C ILE A 338 -13.06 -6.06 -24.40
N PRO A 339 -13.69 -4.88 -24.53
CA PRO A 339 -13.97 -4.29 -25.84
C PRO A 339 -12.70 -4.11 -26.66
N ALA A 340 -12.71 -4.56 -27.92
CA ALA A 340 -11.60 -4.39 -28.85
C ALA A 340 -11.28 -2.91 -29.16
N SER A 341 -12.15 -1.99 -28.75
CA SER A 341 -11.86 -0.56 -28.75
C SER A 341 -10.75 -0.18 -27.76
N ILE A 342 -10.62 -0.86 -26.62
CA ILE A 342 -9.61 -0.58 -25.58
C ILE A 342 -8.19 -0.83 -26.08
N SER A 343 -7.98 -1.87 -26.91
CA SER A 343 -6.65 -2.15 -27.48
C SER A 343 -6.14 -1.09 -28.46
N ARG A 344 -6.96 -0.07 -28.78
CA ARG A 344 -6.58 1.08 -29.62
C ARG A 344 -6.23 2.33 -28.80
N LEU A 345 -6.30 2.27 -27.47
CA LEU A 345 -5.97 3.40 -26.59
C LEU A 345 -4.45 3.66 -26.58
N PRO A 346 -3.97 4.84 -27.04
CA PRO A 346 -2.55 5.07 -27.27
C PRO A 346 -1.75 5.34 -25.99
N SER A 347 -2.39 5.93 -24.97
CA SER A 347 -1.77 6.33 -23.71
C SER A 347 -1.81 5.25 -22.62
N LEU A 348 -2.50 4.13 -22.85
CA LEU A 348 -2.78 3.12 -21.83
C LEU A 348 -1.47 2.50 -21.30
N GLN A 349 -1.18 2.77 -20.02
CA GLN A 349 0.00 2.29 -19.28
C GLN A 349 -0.31 1.05 -18.44
N SER A 350 -1.50 0.97 -17.84
CA SER A 350 -1.86 -0.19 -17.02
C SER A 350 -3.35 -0.51 -17.10
N LEU A 351 -3.63 -1.81 -17.30
CA LEU A 351 -4.95 -2.40 -17.41
C LEU A 351 -5.09 -3.50 -16.34
N ARG A 352 -5.87 -3.21 -15.29
CA ARG A 352 -6.01 -4.08 -14.11
C ARG A 352 -7.44 -4.58 -14.00
N LEU A 353 -7.67 -5.84 -14.35
CA LEU A 353 -8.99 -6.47 -14.46
C LEU A 353 -9.13 -7.72 -13.58
N PHE A 354 -8.11 -8.06 -12.79
CA PHE A 354 -8.11 -9.23 -11.91
C PHE A 354 -9.28 -9.27 -10.92
N ASP A 355 -9.60 -10.44 -10.38
CA ASP A 355 -10.72 -10.69 -9.45
C ASP A 355 -12.06 -10.15 -9.99
N ASN A 356 -12.53 -10.73 -11.09
CA ASN A 356 -13.77 -10.36 -11.77
C ASN A 356 -14.44 -11.60 -12.42
N SER A 357 -15.46 -11.38 -13.25
CA SER A 357 -16.08 -12.43 -14.09
C SER A 357 -15.99 -12.12 -15.58
N PHE A 358 -14.91 -11.48 -16.03
CA PHE A 358 -14.67 -11.27 -17.46
C PHE A 358 -14.46 -12.60 -18.21
N THR A 359 -14.86 -12.59 -19.48
CA THR A 359 -14.95 -13.73 -20.39
C THR A 359 -14.39 -13.35 -21.77
N GLY A 360 -14.48 -14.25 -22.75
CA GLY A 360 -14.04 -13.98 -24.12
C GLY A 360 -12.53 -14.02 -24.25
N VAL A 361 -11.98 -13.37 -25.27
CA VAL A 361 -10.53 -13.37 -25.55
C VAL A 361 -9.86 -12.06 -25.09
N ILE A 362 -8.58 -12.14 -24.75
CA ILE A 362 -7.74 -10.93 -24.63
C ILE A 362 -7.63 -10.31 -26.05
N PRO A 363 -7.94 -9.01 -26.26
CA PRO A 363 -7.95 -8.42 -27.60
C PRO A 363 -6.61 -8.58 -28.35
N PRO A 364 -6.56 -9.21 -29.54
CA PRO A 364 -5.30 -9.53 -30.24
C PRO A 364 -4.41 -8.34 -30.66
N GLU A 365 -4.93 -7.12 -30.59
CA GLU A 365 -4.21 -5.88 -30.88
C GLU A 365 -3.72 -5.16 -29.60
N LEU A 366 -4.00 -5.69 -28.40
CA LEU A 366 -3.54 -5.12 -27.14
C LEU A 366 -2.00 -5.15 -27.11
N GLY A 367 -1.38 -4.08 -26.59
CA GLY A 367 0.06 -3.87 -26.63
C GLY A 367 0.60 -3.29 -27.96
N LYS A 368 -0.07 -3.50 -29.10
CA LYS A 368 0.39 -2.99 -30.41
C LYS A 368 0.16 -1.49 -30.59
N LYS A 369 -0.96 -0.96 -30.08
CA LYS A 369 -1.29 0.48 -30.15
C LYS A 369 -1.17 1.21 -28.82
N SER A 370 -1.16 0.49 -27.70
CA SER A 370 -0.91 1.03 -26.37
C SER A 370 0.60 1.18 -26.15
N HIS A 371 1.18 2.26 -26.70
CA HIS A 371 2.62 2.48 -26.80
C HIS A 371 3.34 2.66 -25.45
N GLU A 372 2.60 2.83 -24.37
CA GLU A 372 3.11 3.00 -23.01
C GLU A 372 2.78 1.82 -22.07
N LEU A 373 2.24 0.71 -22.58
CA LEU A 373 1.73 -0.41 -21.76
C LEU A 373 2.86 -1.06 -20.92
N LEU A 374 2.70 -1.01 -19.59
CA LEU A 374 3.65 -1.50 -18.59
C LEU A 374 3.14 -2.76 -17.87
N ALA A 375 1.83 -2.86 -17.63
CA ALA A 375 1.23 -3.96 -16.88
C ALA A 375 -0.15 -4.34 -17.44
N VAL A 376 -0.41 -5.65 -17.49
CA VAL A 376 -1.70 -6.25 -17.83
C VAL A 376 -1.96 -7.37 -16.82
N GLU A 377 -2.93 -7.15 -15.94
CA GLU A 377 -3.20 -8.00 -14.76
C GLU A 377 -4.66 -8.50 -14.85
N LEU A 378 -4.83 -9.80 -15.12
CA LEU A 378 -6.08 -10.43 -15.60
C LEU A 378 -6.50 -11.66 -14.77
N ASP A 379 -5.86 -11.87 -13.62
CA ASP A 379 -5.94 -13.07 -12.80
C ASP A 379 -7.36 -13.33 -12.28
N ASN A 380 -7.66 -14.60 -11.95
CA ASN A 380 -8.93 -15.02 -11.35
C ASN A 380 -10.16 -14.56 -12.17
N ASN A 381 -10.15 -14.84 -13.47
CA ASN A 381 -11.21 -14.50 -14.42
C ASN A 381 -11.58 -15.74 -15.28
N LYS A 382 -12.34 -15.55 -16.37
CA LYS A 382 -12.77 -16.61 -17.30
C LYS A 382 -12.32 -16.29 -18.74
N PHE A 383 -11.17 -15.63 -18.90
CA PHE A 383 -10.59 -15.34 -20.21
C PHE A 383 -10.20 -16.63 -20.93
N THR A 384 -10.35 -16.63 -22.25
CA THR A 384 -10.17 -17.79 -23.15
C THR A 384 -9.29 -17.42 -24.33
N GLY A 385 -8.87 -18.43 -25.12
CA GLY A 385 -8.07 -18.21 -26.32
C GLY A 385 -6.62 -17.82 -26.02
N PRO A 386 -5.87 -17.32 -27.02
CA PRO A 386 -4.44 -17.10 -26.90
C PRO A 386 -4.07 -15.79 -26.21
N ILE A 387 -2.90 -15.80 -25.57
CA ILE A 387 -2.18 -14.59 -25.16
C ILE A 387 -1.80 -13.82 -26.45
N PRO A 388 -2.06 -12.49 -26.56
CA PRO A 388 -1.77 -11.75 -27.78
C PRO A 388 -0.28 -11.70 -28.13
N GLU A 389 0.07 -11.99 -29.39
CA GLU A 389 1.46 -11.95 -29.88
C GLU A 389 2.11 -10.57 -29.70
N GLY A 390 1.35 -9.50 -29.95
CA GLY A 390 1.80 -8.12 -29.86
C GLY A 390 1.71 -7.49 -28.46
N LEU A 391 1.51 -8.28 -27.40
CA LEU A 391 1.31 -7.73 -26.04
C LEU A 391 2.50 -6.90 -25.54
N CYS A 392 3.72 -7.24 -25.98
CA CYS A 392 4.95 -6.48 -25.73
C CYS A 392 5.57 -5.88 -27.01
N GLU A 393 4.77 -5.61 -28.06
CA GLU A 393 5.23 -4.99 -29.33
C GLU A 393 6.07 -3.72 -29.10
N ASN A 394 5.74 -2.95 -28.06
CA ASN A 394 6.41 -1.69 -27.71
C ASN A 394 7.52 -1.84 -26.62
N GLY A 395 7.86 -3.07 -26.21
CA GLY A 395 9.04 -3.37 -25.38
C GLY A 395 9.03 -2.89 -23.92
N LYS A 396 7.91 -2.39 -23.39
CA LYS A 396 7.81 -1.77 -22.04
C LYS A 396 7.08 -2.61 -20.98
N LEU A 397 6.45 -3.71 -21.38
CA LEU A 397 5.65 -4.57 -20.51
C LEU A 397 6.57 -5.24 -19.47
N GLN A 398 6.30 -5.00 -18.18
CA GLN A 398 7.08 -5.49 -17.04
C GLN A 398 6.37 -6.64 -16.30
N ALA A 399 5.03 -6.66 -16.31
CA ALA A 399 4.24 -7.73 -15.72
C ALA A 399 3.13 -8.16 -16.69
N PHE A 400 3.00 -9.48 -16.86
CA PHE A 400 1.80 -10.11 -17.38
C PHE A 400 1.36 -11.22 -16.42
N THR A 401 0.18 -11.05 -15.85
CA THR A 401 -0.42 -12.00 -14.92
C THR A 401 -1.83 -12.34 -15.42
N ALA A 402 -2.10 -13.63 -15.56
CA ALA A 402 -3.39 -14.16 -16.00
C ALA A 402 -3.63 -15.57 -15.40
N GLU A 403 -3.29 -15.74 -14.13
CA GLU A 403 -3.50 -16.97 -13.37
C GLU A 403 -4.98 -17.37 -13.31
N ASN A 404 -5.24 -18.67 -13.12
CA ASN A 404 -6.58 -19.22 -12.84
C ASN A 404 -7.63 -18.77 -13.88
N ASN A 405 -7.31 -18.94 -15.16
CA ASN A 405 -8.13 -18.56 -16.32
C ASN A 405 -8.29 -19.76 -17.28
N LEU A 406 -8.88 -19.55 -18.45
CA LEU A 406 -9.12 -20.56 -19.48
C LEU A 406 -8.32 -20.29 -20.78
N LEU A 407 -7.18 -19.59 -20.67
CA LEU A 407 -6.32 -19.27 -21.82
C LEU A 407 -5.73 -20.54 -22.44
N SER A 408 -5.48 -20.52 -23.74
CA SER A 408 -5.11 -21.70 -24.54
C SER A 408 -4.16 -21.35 -25.68
N GLY A 409 -3.53 -22.34 -26.31
CA GLY A 409 -2.45 -22.11 -27.28
C GLY A 409 -1.11 -21.85 -26.59
N SER A 410 -0.11 -21.37 -27.34
CA SER A 410 1.28 -21.23 -26.86
C SER A 410 1.55 -19.89 -26.18
N ILE A 411 2.61 -19.84 -25.37
CA ILE A 411 3.23 -18.56 -24.96
C ILE A 411 3.84 -17.92 -26.22
N PRO A 412 3.42 -16.69 -26.60
CA PRO A 412 3.83 -16.09 -27.88
C PRO A 412 5.30 -15.64 -27.86
N VAL A 413 5.91 -15.57 -29.05
CA VAL A 413 7.34 -15.21 -29.19
C VAL A 413 7.57 -13.73 -28.85
N GLY A 414 6.62 -12.85 -29.16
CA GLY A 414 6.65 -11.44 -28.78
C GLY A 414 6.64 -11.20 -27.26
N LEU A 415 5.99 -12.08 -26.47
CA LEU A 415 6.07 -12.03 -25.00
C LEU A 415 7.36 -12.70 -24.50
N ALA A 416 7.75 -13.83 -25.07
CA ALA A 416 9.00 -14.52 -24.75
C ALA A 416 10.27 -13.79 -25.23
N GLY A 417 10.15 -12.70 -25.99
CA GLY A 417 11.21 -11.77 -26.38
C GLY A 417 11.17 -10.43 -25.63
N CYS A 418 10.25 -10.27 -24.67
CA CYS A 418 9.99 -9.00 -23.98
C CYS A 418 11.07 -8.70 -22.93
N THR A 419 12.13 -7.97 -23.32
CA THR A 419 13.32 -7.73 -22.46
C THR A 419 13.04 -6.94 -21.18
N ALA A 420 11.88 -6.30 -21.05
CA ALA A 420 11.45 -5.59 -19.83
C ALA A 420 10.64 -6.47 -18.86
N LEU A 421 10.25 -7.69 -19.26
CA LEU A 421 9.37 -8.57 -18.50
C LEU A 421 10.08 -9.12 -17.26
N LYS A 422 9.51 -8.86 -16.08
CA LYS A 422 9.99 -9.32 -14.77
C LYS A 422 9.17 -10.47 -14.20
N ILE A 423 7.86 -10.41 -14.42
CA ILE A 423 6.86 -11.30 -13.85
C ILE A 423 6.04 -11.90 -14.99
N LEU A 424 5.99 -13.24 -15.03
CA LEU A 424 5.12 -14.00 -15.93
C LEU A 424 4.38 -15.09 -15.14
N PHE A 425 3.12 -14.81 -14.80
CA PHE A 425 2.25 -15.75 -14.10
C PHE A 425 1.08 -16.16 -15.00
N VAL A 426 1.09 -17.42 -15.44
CA VAL A 426 0.07 -18.01 -16.33
C VAL A 426 -0.23 -19.46 -15.95
N ASN A 427 -0.05 -19.81 -14.68
CA ASN A 427 -0.44 -21.10 -14.12
C ASN A 427 -1.95 -21.32 -14.15
N ASN A 428 -2.36 -22.59 -14.03
CA ASN A 428 -3.75 -23.03 -13.98
C ASN A 428 -4.59 -22.50 -15.15
N ASN A 429 -4.06 -22.66 -16.36
CA ASN A 429 -4.69 -22.35 -17.64
C ASN A 429 -4.67 -23.60 -18.55
N GLN A 430 -4.97 -23.46 -19.85
CA GLN A 430 -4.97 -24.54 -20.85
C GLN A 430 -3.88 -24.36 -21.93
N LEU A 431 -2.77 -23.69 -21.59
CA LEU A 431 -1.69 -23.37 -22.53
C LEU A 431 -0.94 -24.64 -22.98
N SER A 432 -0.40 -24.59 -24.20
CA SER A 432 0.10 -25.77 -24.91
C SER A 432 1.19 -25.46 -25.94
N GLY A 433 2.11 -26.40 -26.16
CA GLY A 433 3.20 -26.27 -27.15
C GLY A 433 4.50 -25.74 -26.55
N GLU A 434 5.54 -25.61 -27.38
CA GLU A 434 6.90 -25.29 -26.91
C GLU A 434 6.98 -23.86 -26.38
N VAL A 435 7.42 -23.71 -25.12
CA VAL A 435 7.74 -22.40 -24.56
C VAL A 435 8.99 -21.84 -25.25
N PRO A 436 8.92 -20.65 -25.89
CA PRO A 436 10.03 -20.18 -26.70
C PRO A 436 11.30 -19.98 -25.88
N ARG A 437 12.42 -20.56 -26.35
CA ARG A 437 13.69 -20.62 -25.61
C ARG A 437 14.25 -19.25 -25.21
N THR A 438 13.84 -18.18 -25.88
CA THR A 438 14.20 -16.80 -25.56
C THR A 438 13.72 -16.37 -24.18
N LEU A 439 12.59 -16.90 -23.69
CA LEU A 439 12.04 -16.61 -22.36
C LEU A 439 13.07 -16.86 -21.26
N TRP A 440 13.77 -17.99 -21.36
CA TRP A 440 14.80 -18.43 -20.40
C TRP A 440 16.08 -17.59 -20.42
N SER A 441 16.19 -16.64 -21.35
CA SER A 441 17.32 -15.71 -21.53
C SER A 441 16.95 -14.23 -21.35
N LEU A 442 15.71 -13.91 -20.98
CA LEU A 442 15.30 -12.52 -20.71
C LEU A 442 15.98 -11.99 -19.44
N SER A 443 16.82 -10.97 -19.58
CA SER A 443 17.72 -10.49 -18.51
C SER A 443 17.01 -9.99 -17.25
N GLU A 444 15.79 -9.47 -17.38
CA GLU A 444 15.01 -8.93 -16.26
C GLU A 444 14.02 -9.92 -15.63
N LEU A 445 13.90 -11.14 -16.16
CA LEU A 445 12.86 -12.10 -15.75
C LEU A 445 13.22 -12.80 -14.44
N GLU A 446 12.50 -12.46 -13.37
CA GLU A 446 12.80 -12.88 -11.99
C GLU A 446 11.90 -14.03 -11.49
N TYR A 447 10.62 -14.03 -11.88
CA TYR A 447 9.62 -14.98 -11.38
C TYR A 447 8.75 -15.55 -12.53
N VAL A 448 8.71 -16.89 -12.66
CA VAL A 448 8.04 -17.59 -13.78
C VAL A 448 7.19 -18.75 -13.27
N PHE A 449 5.86 -18.58 -13.35
CA PHE A 449 4.88 -19.55 -12.88
C PHE A 449 4.02 -20.05 -14.06
N LEU A 450 4.31 -21.27 -14.53
CA LEU A 450 3.67 -21.93 -15.68
C LEU A 450 2.91 -23.23 -15.28
N ARG A 451 2.83 -23.49 -13.98
CA ARG A 451 2.26 -24.70 -13.37
C ARG A 451 0.87 -25.05 -13.89
N GLY A 452 0.58 -26.34 -14.01
CA GLY A 452 -0.80 -26.83 -14.15
C GLY A 452 -1.44 -26.63 -15.53
N ASN A 453 -0.69 -26.20 -16.54
CA ASN A 453 -1.19 -26.10 -17.92
C ASN A 453 -1.27 -27.48 -18.61
N GLY A 454 -0.52 -28.48 -18.15
CA GLY A 454 -0.62 -29.88 -18.58
C GLY A 454 -0.19 -30.18 -20.02
N ARG A 455 0.12 -29.17 -20.84
CA ARG A 455 0.44 -29.30 -22.28
C ARG A 455 1.57 -28.39 -22.77
N LEU A 456 2.16 -27.56 -21.91
CA LEU A 456 3.37 -26.80 -22.28
C LEU A 456 4.55 -27.76 -22.44
N THR A 457 5.31 -27.60 -23.52
CA THR A 457 6.48 -28.43 -23.85
C THR A 457 7.72 -27.55 -24.01
N GLY A 458 8.85 -28.17 -24.38
CA GLY A 458 10.09 -27.48 -24.71
C GLY A 458 11.24 -27.92 -23.83
N SER A 459 12.44 -27.48 -24.19
CA SER A 459 13.67 -27.77 -23.42
C SER A 459 14.26 -26.51 -22.80
N LEU A 460 14.61 -26.58 -21.52
CA LEU A 460 15.40 -25.54 -20.86
C LEU A 460 16.82 -25.49 -21.45
N PRO A 461 17.45 -24.31 -21.58
CA PRO A 461 18.86 -24.20 -21.94
C PRO A 461 19.76 -24.71 -20.82
N SER A 462 20.99 -25.09 -21.14
CA SER A 462 22.00 -25.49 -20.14
C SER A 462 22.45 -24.35 -19.22
N VAL A 463 22.26 -23.10 -19.65
CA VAL A 463 22.50 -21.88 -18.86
C VAL A 463 21.22 -21.03 -18.89
N MET A 464 20.64 -20.78 -17.72
CA MET A 464 19.44 -19.96 -17.51
C MET A 464 19.78 -18.48 -17.26
N ASN A 465 18.76 -17.60 -17.31
CA ASN A 465 18.89 -16.20 -16.91
C ASN A 465 19.51 -16.03 -15.51
N ILE A 466 20.41 -15.05 -15.37
CA ILE A 466 21.11 -14.71 -14.14
C ILE A 466 20.23 -14.03 -13.07
N LYS A 467 19.02 -13.54 -13.40
CA LYS A 467 18.07 -12.96 -12.42
C LYS A 467 16.89 -13.88 -12.06
N LEU A 468 16.76 -15.05 -12.67
CA LEU A 468 15.62 -15.95 -12.43
C LEU A 468 15.76 -16.61 -11.05
N LYS A 469 14.89 -16.25 -10.10
CA LYS A 469 14.89 -16.73 -8.71
C LYS A 469 13.99 -17.95 -8.50
N VAL A 470 12.78 -17.91 -9.07
CA VAL A 470 11.75 -18.94 -8.88
C VAL A 470 11.22 -19.42 -10.23
N LEU A 471 11.30 -20.73 -10.46
CA LEU A 471 10.79 -21.39 -11.65
C LEU A 471 9.85 -22.54 -11.30
N HIS A 472 8.54 -22.31 -11.48
CA HIS A 472 7.48 -23.28 -11.23
C HIS A 472 6.85 -23.75 -12.55
N ILE A 473 7.27 -24.92 -13.05
CA ILE A 473 6.82 -25.52 -14.32
C ILE A 473 6.12 -26.88 -14.15
N THR A 474 5.74 -27.20 -12.91
CA THR A 474 5.07 -28.44 -12.49
C THR A 474 3.82 -28.80 -13.30
N ASN A 475 3.56 -30.09 -13.52
CA ASN A 475 2.39 -30.61 -14.25
C ASN A 475 2.33 -30.08 -15.71
N ASN A 476 3.36 -30.41 -16.50
CA ASN A 476 3.49 -30.03 -17.92
C ASN A 476 4.18 -31.15 -18.72
N GLN A 477 4.77 -30.84 -19.88
CA GLN A 477 5.41 -31.78 -20.81
C GLN A 477 6.78 -31.27 -21.30
N PHE A 478 7.52 -30.54 -20.45
CA PHE A 478 8.90 -30.11 -20.74
C PHE A 478 9.84 -31.32 -20.86
N TYR A 479 10.88 -31.22 -21.69
CA TYR A 479 11.76 -32.34 -22.06
C TYR A 479 13.23 -31.96 -22.25
N GLY A 480 14.09 -32.97 -22.41
CA GLY A 480 15.54 -32.78 -22.50
C GLY A 480 16.21 -32.70 -21.13
N SER A 481 17.46 -32.24 -21.06
CA SER A 481 18.23 -32.24 -19.81
C SER A 481 17.80 -31.14 -18.84
N ILE A 482 18.10 -31.37 -17.56
CA ILE A 482 18.07 -30.34 -16.51
C ILE A 482 19.14 -29.27 -16.82
N PRO A 483 18.87 -27.96 -16.62
CA PRO A 483 19.87 -26.90 -16.76
C PRO A 483 21.11 -27.19 -15.91
N SER A 484 22.30 -26.88 -16.42
CA SER A 484 23.56 -27.04 -15.68
C SER A 484 23.99 -25.78 -14.91
N VAL A 485 23.47 -24.61 -15.28
CA VAL A 485 23.80 -23.33 -14.64
C VAL A 485 22.54 -22.47 -14.54
N ALA A 486 22.24 -21.99 -13.33
CA ALA A 486 21.16 -21.05 -13.04
C ALA A 486 21.53 -20.30 -11.74
N VAL A 487 22.44 -19.33 -11.85
CA VAL A 487 23.24 -18.82 -10.72
C VAL A 487 22.43 -18.20 -9.57
N SER A 488 21.24 -17.68 -9.85
CA SER A 488 20.35 -17.05 -8.86
C SER A 488 19.09 -17.86 -8.57
N LEU A 489 18.98 -19.09 -9.09
CA LEU A 489 17.78 -19.91 -8.96
C LEU A 489 17.72 -20.52 -7.56
N GLU A 490 16.76 -20.06 -6.76
CA GLU A 490 16.54 -20.44 -5.37
C GLU A 490 15.54 -21.61 -5.29
N VAL A 491 14.48 -21.58 -6.11
CA VAL A 491 13.46 -22.64 -6.17
C VAL A 491 13.24 -23.11 -7.62
N PHE A 492 13.42 -24.41 -7.84
CA PHE A 492 13.14 -25.06 -9.12
C PHE A 492 12.20 -26.26 -8.94
N ASN A 493 10.93 -26.06 -9.30
CA ASN A 493 9.92 -27.12 -9.30
C ASN A 493 9.56 -27.49 -10.74
N ALA A 494 10.08 -28.64 -11.19
CA ALA A 494 9.87 -29.21 -12.51
C ALA A 494 9.23 -30.60 -12.48
N SER A 495 8.57 -30.94 -11.36
CA SER A 495 7.93 -32.24 -11.18
C SER A 495 6.76 -32.48 -12.16
N ASN A 496 6.50 -33.74 -12.47
CA ASN A 496 5.49 -34.18 -13.46
C ASN A 496 5.68 -33.52 -14.84
N ASN A 497 6.76 -33.94 -15.50
CA ASN A 497 7.23 -33.50 -16.82
C ASN A 497 7.91 -34.68 -17.56
N ASN A 498 8.63 -34.40 -18.65
CA ASN A 498 9.32 -35.38 -19.51
C ASN A 498 10.84 -35.07 -19.63
N PHE A 499 11.47 -34.45 -18.62
CA PHE A 499 12.92 -34.22 -18.60
C PHE A 499 13.68 -35.55 -18.58
N SER A 500 14.81 -35.62 -19.27
CA SER A 500 15.52 -36.86 -19.62
C SER A 500 17.04 -36.69 -19.64
N GLY A 501 17.80 -37.73 -19.33
CA GLY A 501 19.26 -37.67 -19.19
C GLY A 501 19.68 -37.56 -17.73
N VAL A 502 20.93 -37.13 -17.49
CA VAL A 502 21.49 -37.04 -16.12
C VAL A 502 21.13 -35.72 -15.45
N ILE A 503 21.04 -35.74 -14.12
CA ILE A 503 21.15 -34.53 -13.30
C ILE A 503 22.64 -34.10 -13.34
N PRO A 504 22.96 -32.82 -13.58
CA PRO A 504 24.34 -32.34 -13.62
C PRO A 504 25.11 -32.65 -12.32
N ALA A 505 26.32 -33.18 -12.43
CA ALA A 505 27.13 -33.55 -11.26
C ALA A 505 27.66 -32.32 -10.48
N ASP A 506 27.95 -31.23 -11.18
CA ASP A 506 28.39 -29.94 -10.64
C ASP A 506 27.20 -28.98 -10.37
N LEU A 507 26.02 -29.49 -9.97
CA LEU A 507 24.83 -28.66 -9.75
C LEU A 507 25.01 -27.64 -8.62
N ASP A 508 25.82 -27.98 -7.62
CA ASP A 508 26.27 -27.12 -6.52
C ASP A 508 27.00 -25.86 -7.01
N ARG A 509 27.83 -26.00 -8.05
CA ARG A 509 28.59 -24.91 -8.68
C ARG A 509 27.76 -24.14 -9.69
N GLY A 510 26.83 -24.82 -10.37
CA GLY A 510 25.96 -24.23 -11.38
C GLY A 510 24.77 -23.46 -10.82
N MET A 511 24.25 -23.87 -9.66
CA MET A 511 23.09 -23.26 -8.99
C MET A 511 23.39 -23.08 -7.49
N PRO A 512 24.39 -22.26 -7.11
CA PRO A 512 24.86 -22.14 -5.72
C PRO A 512 23.82 -21.55 -4.75
N ARG A 513 22.69 -21.04 -5.25
CA ARG A 513 21.55 -20.56 -4.44
C ARG A 513 20.41 -21.55 -4.28
N LEU A 514 20.46 -22.72 -4.93
CA LEU A 514 19.33 -23.64 -5.03
C LEU A 514 18.97 -24.25 -3.68
N GLN A 515 17.83 -23.82 -3.12
CA GLN A 515 17.28 -24.27 -1.84
C GLN A 515 16.34 -25.47 -2.04
N LYS A 516 15.43 -25.39 -3.02
CA LYS A 516 14.41 -26.43 -3.27
C LYS A 516 14.44 -26.91 -4.72
N LEU A 517 14.80 -28.18 -4.92
CA LEU A 517 14.87 -28.86 -6.22
C LEU A 517 13.87 -30.01 -6.28
N ILE A 518 12.84 -29.89 -7.13
CA ILE A 518 11.77 -30.90 -7.23
C ILE A 518 11.67 -31.42 -8.67
N LEU A 519 12.21 -32.62 -8.91
CA LEU A 519 12.31 -33.25 -10.24
C LEU A 519 11.50 -34.55 -10.37
N SER A 520 10.66 -34.90 -9.38
CA SER A 520 9.88 -36.14 -9.37
C SER A 520 8.95 -36.29 -10.58
N VAL A 521 8.64 -37.53 -10.96
CA VAL A 521 7.82 -37.85 -12.16
C VAL A 521 8.41 -37.21 -13.44
N ASN A 522 9.58 -37.71 -13.84
CA ASN A 522 10.32 -37.35 -15.06
C ASN A 522 11.04 -38.59 -15.64
N GLN A 523 11.67 -38.48 -16.80
CA GLN A 523 12.44 -39.55 -17.49
C GLN A 523 13.96 -39.47 -17.24
N LEU A 524 14.37 -38.98 -16.06
CA LEU A 524 15.78 -38.82 -15.69
C LEU A 524 16.48 -40.19 -15.50
N SER A 525 17.80 -40.19 -15.62
CA SER A 525 18.60 -41.42 -15.81
C SER A 525 20.07 -41.22 -15.41
N GLY A 526 20.80 -42.31 -15.19
CA GLY A 526 22.20 -42.27 -14.76
C GLY A 526 22.34 -42.12 -13.25
N GLU A 527 23.57 -42.21 -12.76
CA GLU A 527 23.86 -42.18 -11.32
C GLU A 527 23.90 -40.75 -10.78
N LEU A 528 23.20 -40.49 -9.67
CA LEU A 528 23.53 -39.37 -8.79
C LEU A 528 24.96 -39.58 -8.29
N SER A 529 25.85 -38.61 -8.53
CA SER A 529 27.28 -38.73 -8.22
C SER A 529 27.52 -38.76 -6.70
N ALA A 530 27.47 -39.97 -6.15
CA ALA A 530 27.40 -40.31 -4.73
C ALA A 530 26.09 -39.82 -4.04
N SER A 531 25.11 -40.69 -3.71
CA SER A 531 25.06 -42.15 -3.91
C SER A 531 23.61 -42.65 -3.90
N CYS A 532 23.28 -43.62 -4.76
CA CYS A 532 22.38 -44.73 -4.42
C CYS A 532 22.55 -45.91 -5.39
N VAL A 533 21.91 -47.05 -5.10
CA VAL A 533 22.24 -48.37 -5.68
C VAL A 533 21.00 -49.07 -6.23
N VAL A 534 21.15 -49.64 -7.44
CA VAL A 534 20.09 -50.35 -8.17
C VAL A 534 19.76 -51.73 -7.56
N VAL A 535 18.55 -52.24 -7.84
CA VAL A 535 17.89 -53.53 -7.50
C VAL A 535 17.47 -53.79 -6.04
N PRO A 536 16.36 -54.54 -5.79
CA PRO A 536 15.21 -54.89 -6.67
C PRO A 536 13.80 -54.76 -6.01
N ARG A 537 12.75 -54.60 -6.85
CA ARG A 537 11.30 -54.84 -6.58
C ARG A 537 10.80 -54.74 -5.12
N ALA A 538 10.28 -53.57 -4.74
CA ALA A 538 9.40 -53.38 -3.59
C ALA A 538 8.01 -54.07 -3.71
N GLU A 539 7.26 -54.09 -2.60
CA GLU A 539 6.10 -54.96 -2.36
C GLU A 539 4.72 -54.40 -2.79
N PRO A 540 3.70 -55.25 -3.03
CA PRO A 540 2.34 -54.83 -3.42
C PRO A 540 1.50 -54.17 -2.29
N ASP A 541 2.14 -53.63 -1.25
CA ASP A 541 1.50 -53.09 -0.04
C ASP A 541 1.36 -51.56 -0.05
N GLU A 542 2.38 -50.80 -0.46
CA GLU A 542 2.29 -49.32 -0.48
C GLU A 542 1.24 -48.79 -1.48
N ALA A 543 1.02 -49.48 -2.59
CA ALA A 543 -0.11 -49.20 -3.49
C ALA A 543 -1.47 -49.26 -2.78
N ARG A 544 -1.63 -50.13 -1.77
CA ARG A 544 -2.83 -50.19 -0.92
C ARG A 544 -2.85 -49.05 0.09
N VAL A 545 -1.70 -48.60 0.58
CA VAL A 545 -1.58 -47.43 1.48
C VAL A 545 -1.98 -46.16 0.75
N LEU A 546 -1.41 -45.87 -0.42
CA LEU A 546 -1.77 -44.74 -1.29
C LEU A 546 -3.28 -44.73 -1.63
N LEU A 547 -3.86 -45.88 -1.97
CA LEU A 547 -5.30 -45.99 -2.23
C LEU A 547 -6.18 -45.85 -0.96
N ARG A 548 -5.62 -46.02 0.25
CA ARG A 548 -6.32 -45.70 1.52
C ARG A 548 -6.21 -44.21 1.84
N ILE A 549 -5.06 -43.58 1.62
CA ILE A 549 -4.86 -42.12 1.75
C ILE A 549 -5.87 -41.38 0.85
N LYS A 550 -5.90 -41.71 -0.45
CA LYS A 550 -6.89 -41.14 -1.40
C LYS A 550 -8.34 -41.30 -0.94
N ARG A 551 -8.71 -42.45 -0.38
CA ARG A 551 -10.08 -42.69 0.12
C ARG A 551 -10.41 -41.89 1.37
N ALA A 552 -9.43 -41.63 2.24
CA ALA A 552 -9.62 -40.84 3.45
C ALA A 552 -9.96 -39.38 3.12
N TRP A 553 -9.31 -38.79 2.11
CA TRP A 553 -9.69 -37.49 1.53
C TRP A 553 -10.93 -37.53 0.61
N GLY A 554 -11.75 -38.59 0.67
CA GLY A 554 -13.01 -38.69 -0.10
C GLY A 554 -12.87 -39.15 -1.55
N ASN A 555 -11.66 -39.50 -2.02
CA ASN A 555 -11.27 -39.73 -3.41
C ASN A 555 -11.31 -38.45 -4.27
N PRO A 556 -10.45 -37.44 -3.96
CA PRO A 556 -10.45 -36.17 -4.68
C PRO A 556 -10.15 -36.38 -6.18
N PRO A 557 -10.81 -35.63 -7.10
CA PRO A 557 -10.62 -35.72 -8.55
C PRO A 557 -9.16 -35.60 -9.01
N GLU A 558 -8.38 -34.80 -8.30
CA GLU A 558 -6.96 -34.53 -8.53
C GLU A 558 -6.14 -35.83 -8.42
N LEU A 559 -6.53 -36.72 -7.51
CA LEU A 559 -5.92 -38.04 -7.34
C LEU A 559 -6.60 -39.13 -8.18
N ALA A 560 -7.44 -38.81 -9.16
CA ALA A 560 -8.16 -39.80 -9.99
C ALA A 560 -7.23 -40.84 -10.63
N ALA A 561 -6.01 -40.45 -11.01
CA ALA A 561 -4.98 -41.31 -11.57
C ALA A 561 -4.54 -42.46 -10.65
N TRP A 562 -4.57 -42.28 -9.32
CA TRP A 562 -4.23 -43.32 -8.34
C TRP A 562 -5.28 -44.44 -8.38
N ARG A 563 -4.97 -45.53 -9.09
CA ARG A 563 -5.90 -46.66 -9.30
C ARG A 563 -5.17 -47.98 -9.44
N LYS A 564 -5.81 -49.07 -9.01
CA LYS A 564 -5.33 -50.44 -9.26
C LYS A 564 -5.53 -50.78 -10.74
N ASN A 565 -4.45 -50.87 -11.51
CA ASN A 565 -4.46 -51.46 -12.84
C ASN A 565 -4.15 -52.97 -12.72
N ASP A 566 -4.85 -53.83 -13.46
CA ASP A 566 -4.55 -55.28 -13.49
C ASP A 566 -3.47 -55.65 -14.54
N THR A 567 -2.90 -54.67 -15.23
CA THR A 567 -1.77 -54.82 -16.17
C THR A 567 -0.43 -54.74 -15.43
N ALA A 568 0.40 -55.78 -15.55
CA ALA A 568 1.66 -55.97 -14.80
C ALA A 568 2.81 -54.97 -15.10
N THR A 569 2.53 -53.83 -15.73
CA THR A 569 3.50 -52.83 -16.19
C THR A 569 3.38 -51.47 -15.52
N ALA A 570 2.24 -51.14 -14.90
CA ALA A 570 2.02 -49.84 -14.25
C ALA A 570 2.28 -49.93 -12.74
N ARG A 571 3.21 -49.12 -12.23
CA ARG A 571 3.60 -49.06 -10.82
C ARG A 571 2.90 -47.89 -10.13
N TYR A 572 2.91 -47.89 -8.80
CA TYR A 572 2.40 -46.78 -8.00
C TYR A 572 3.37 -45.59 -7.94
N CYS A 573 4.66 -45.83 -8.15
CA CYS A 573 5.67 -44.78 -8.39
C CYS A 573 5.47 -44.03 -9.71
N ASP A 574 4.65 -44.56 -10.63
CA ASP A 574 4.28 -43.89 -11.89
C ASP A 574 3.03 -43.00 -11.71
N TRP A 575 2.50 -42.88 -10.48
CA TRP A 575 1.33 -42.05 -10.19
C TRP A 575 1.74 -40.58 -9.98
N PRO A 576 0.96 -39.60 -10.46
CA PRO A 576 1.19 -38.19 -10.16
C PRO A 576 1.32 -37.94 -8.66
N TYR A 577 2.15 -36.97 -8.29
CA TYR A 577 2.43 -36.56 -6.90
C TYR A 577 3.24 -37.55 -6.05
N VAL A 578 3.61 -38.73 -6.58
CA VAL A 578 4.38 -39.76 -5.86
C VAL A 578 5.86 -39.74 -6.30
N THR A 579 6.78 -39.84 -5.34
CA THR A 579 8.21 -40.08 -5.55
C THR A 579 8.62 -41.39 -4.87
N CYS A 580 9.54 -42.16 -5.45
CA CYS A 580 10.04 -43.40 -4.87
C CYS A 580 11.58 -43.48 -4.84
N ASP A 581 12.14 -44.38 -4.03
CA ASP A 581 13.53 -44.82 -4.08
C ASP A 581 13.81 -45.83 -5.22
N ASP A 582 15.09 -46.19 -5.42
CA ASP A 582 15.54 -47.14 -6.44
C ASP A 582 15.05 -48.60 -6.24
N ALA A 583 14.61 -48.96 -5.02
CA ALA A 583 13.95 -50.24 -4.76
C ALA A 583 12.45 -50.21 -5.10
N GLY A 584 11.85 -49.01 -5.08
CA GLY A 584 10.45 -48.72 -5.41
C GLY A 584 9.58 -48.40 -4.19
N HIS A 585 10.14 -48.06 -3.03
CA HIS A 585 9.35 -47.59 -1.89
C HIS A 585 9.01 -46.11 -2.03
N VAL A 586 7.84 -45.67 -1.57
CA VAL A 586 7.43 -44.26 -1.63
C VAL A 586 8.27 -43.43 -0.65
N THR A 587 9.08 -42.54 -1.21
CA THR A 587 9.90 -41.56 -0.48
C THR A 587 9.25 -40.19 -0.42
N GLY A 588 8.43 -39.81 -1.39
CA GLY A 588 7.85 -38.47 -1.45
C GLY A 588 6.38 -38.42 -1.83
N LEU A 589 5.66 -37.48 -1.20
CA LEU A 589 4.34 -37.03 -1.61
C LEU A 589 4.35 -35.50 -1.71
N SER A 590 4.23 -34.98 -2.93
CA SER A 590 4.13 -33.54 -3.21
C SER A 590 2.76 -33.24 -3.80
N LEU A 591 1.85 -32.86 -2.91
CA LEU A 591 0.40 -32.71 -3.14
C LEU A 591 -0.03 -31.24 -3.03
N ASP A 592 0.89 -30.30 -3.20
CA ASP A 592 0.59 -28.88 -3.03
C ASP A 592 -0.53 -28.43 -3.99
N GLY A 593 -1.42 -27.54 -3.57
CA GLY A 593 -2.45 -26.99 -4.47
C GLY A 593 -3.47 -28.01 -4.99
N THR A 594 -3.49 -29.26 -4.50
CA THR A 594 -4.41 -30.32 -4.96
C THR A 594 -5.78 -30.29 -4.27
N ASN A 595 -6.12 -29.15 -3.63
CA ASN A 595 -7.42 -28.83 -3.07
C ASN A 595 -7.94 -29.88 -2.05
N LEU A 596 -7.01 -30.55 -1.33
CA LEU A 596 -7.31 -31.65 -0.42
C LEU A 596 -8.18 -31.18 0.77
N PRO A 597 -9.36 -31.80 1.00
CA PRO A 597 -10.25 -31.44 2.09
C PRO A 597 -9.99 -32.30 3.34
N GLY A 598 -9.81 -31.66 4.49
CA GLY A 598 -9.77 -32.33 5.80
C GLY A 598 -8.39 -32.79 6.27
N PRO A 599 -8.29 -33.38 7.47
CA PRO A 599 -7.03 -33.64 8.17
C PRO A 599 -6.13 -34.69 7.49
N VAL A 600 -4.83 -34.66 7.81
CA VAL A 600 -3.83 -35.57 7.23
C VAL A 600 -4.08 -37.03 7.68
N PRO A 601 -4.36 -37.98 6.76
CA PRO A 601 -4.81 -39.31 7.13
C PRO A 601 -3.75 -40.15 7.88
N ASP A 602 -4.19 -40.85 8.92
CA ASP A 602 -3.41 -41.86 9.69
C ASP A 602 -2.67 -42.89 8.83
N ALA A 603 -3.16 -43.13 7.61
CA ALA A 603 -2.56 -44.05 6.64
C ALA A 603 -1.26 -43.52 6.01
N ILE A 604 -0.96 -42.21 6.07
CA ILE A 604 0.16 -41.62 5.33
C ILE A 604 1.52 -42.19 5.79
N CYS A 605 1.67 -42.43 7.09
CA CYS A 605 2.86 -43.07 7.66
C CYS A 605 2.84 -44.61 7.57
N GLY A 606 1.93 -45.18 6.78
CA GLY A 606 2.06 -46.55 6.28
C GLY A 606 3.08 -46.66 5.14
N LEU A 607 3.56 -45.53 4.61
CA LEU A 607 4.67 -45.41 3.67
C LEU A 607 5.96 -45.28 4.49
N SER A 608 6.61 -46.41 4.80
CA SER A 608 7.71 -46.45 5.77
C SER A 608 8.97 -45.72 5.31
N SER A 609 9.14 -45.55 4.00
CA SER A 609 10.28 -44.83 3.41
C SER A 609 10.03 -43.34 3.19
N LEU A 610 8.86 -42.80 3.59
CA LEU A 610 8.48 -41.41 3.32
C LEU A 610 9.44 -40.42 4.01
N THR A 611 10.26 -39.75 3.19
CA THR A 611 11.19 -38.69 3.56
C THR A 611 10.61 -37.30 3.28
N ASP A 612 9.73 -37.16 2.30
CA ASP A 612 9.28 -35.85 1.81
C ASP A 612 7.75 -35.74 1.78
N LEU A 613 7.20 -34.76 2.50
CA LEU A 613 5.77 -34.49 2.54
C LEU A 613 5.49 -32.99 2.36
N ASP A 614 5.04 -32.63 1.16
CA ASP A 614 4.58 -31.27 0.84
C ASP A 614 3.07 -31.32 0.61
N LEU A 615 2.32 -30.75 1.56
CA LEU A 615 0.86 -30.63 1.51
C LEU A 615 0.42 -29.15 1.45
N SER A 616 1.31 -28.25 1.04
CA SER A 616 1.05 -26.82 1.09
C SER A 616 -0.09 -26.36 0.15
N ASN A 617 -0.65 -25.18 0.36
CA ASN A 617 -1.70 -24.59 -0.51
C ASN A 617 -2.95 -25.48 -0.66
N ASN A 618 -3.42 -26.11 0.43
CA ASN A 618 -4.57 -27.03 0.44
C ASN A 618 -5.69 -26.54 1.36
N ARG A 619 -6.69 -27.40 1.65
CA ARG A 619 -7.76 -27.14 2.63
C ARG A 619 -7.70 -28.11 3.81
N ILE A 620 -6.48 -28.44 4.24
CA ILE A 620 -6.24 -29.28 5.40
C ILE A 620 -6.52 -28.45 6.65
N ASN A 621 -7.27 -29.00 7.59
CA ASN A 621 -7.76 -28.29 8.77
C ASN A 621 -7.60 -29.10 10.08
N GLY A 622 -7.78 -28.40 11.20
CA GLY A 622 -7.65 -28.94 12.55
C GLY A 622 -6.25 -28.80 13.15
N GLY A 623 -5.99 -29.55 14.22
CA GLY A 623 -4.70 -29.53 14.93
C GLY A 623 -3.52 -30.02 14.10
N PHE A 624 -2.29 -29.74 14.57
CA PHE A 624 -1.08 -30.32 13.97
C PHE A 624 -1.23 -31.84 13.82
N PRO A 625 -0.95 -32.42 12.64
CA PRO A 625 -1.24 -33.83 12.35
C PRO A 625 -0.29 -34.77 13.11
N THR A 626 -0.64 -35.10 14.36
CA THR A 626 0.09 -36.06 15.21
C THR A 626 0.12 -37.49 14.64
N SER A 627 -0.66 -37.78 13.60
CA SER A 627 -0.50 -38.95 12.74
C SER A 627 0.93 -39.05 12.16
N LEU A 628 1.57 -37.91 11.85
CA LEU A 628 2.95 -37.81 11.36
C LEU A 628 4.01 -38.27 12.37
N TYR A 629 3.67 -38.46 13.65
CA TYR A 629 4.58 -39.08 14.64
C TYR A 629 4.93 -40.53 14.30
N ARG A 630 4.21 -41.16 13.37
CA ARG A 630 4.53 -42.52 12.86
C ARG A 630 5.45 -42.47 11.62
N CYS A 631 5.64 -41.32 10.99
CA CYS A 631 6.47 -41.15 9.79
C CYS A 631 7.94 -41.02 10.19
N SER A 632 8.54 -42.11 10.70
CA SER A 632 9.89 -42.11 11.29
C SER A 632 11.00 -41.70 10.31
N SER A 633 10.78 -41.80 9.00
CA SER A 633 11.76 -41.48 7.97
C SER A 633 11.78 -40.00 7.54
N LEU A 634 10.80 -39.19 7.96
CA LEU A 634 10.54 -37.86 7.42
C LEU A 634 11.72 -36.87 7.59
N GLN A 635 12.02 -36.14 6.51
CA GLN A 635 13.09 -35.15 6.36
C GLN A 635 12.51 -33.78 5.98
N TYR A 636 11.65 -33.73 4.96
CA TYR A 636 10.94 -32.51 4.55
C TYR A 636 9.46 -32.57 4.97
N LEU A 637 8.98 -31.55 5.68
CA LEU A 637 7.56 -31.32 5.94
C LEU A 637 7.20 -29.86 5.65
N SER A 638 6.32 -29.63 4.66
CA SER A 638 5.63 -28.34 4.50
C SER A 638 4.12 -28.51 4.55
N LEU A 639 3.50 -27.70 5.39
CA LEU A 639 2.06 -27.54 5.56
C LEU A 639 1.63 -26.08 5.25
N PHE A 640 2.51 -25.28 4.65
CA PHE A 640 2.30 -23.87 4.26
C PHE A 640 0.91 -23.62 3.64
N TYR A 641 0.27 -22.50 3.97
CA TYR A 641 -1.00 -22.06 3.36
C TYR A 641 -2.11 -23.12 3.45
N ASN A 642 -2.56 -23.38 4.69
CA ASN A 642 -3.65 -24.30 5.02
C ASN A 642 -4.51 -23.72 6.16
N TYR A 643 -5.53 -24.46 6.59
CA TYR A 643 -6.41 -24.10 7.71
C TYR A 643 -6.05 -24.89 8.99
N LEU A 644 -4.77 -25.23 9.18
CA LEU A 644 -4.32 -25.87 10.42
C LEU A 644 -4.23 -24.84 11.54
N GLY A 645 -4.59 -25.23 12.76
CA GLY A 645 -4.57 -24.32 13.90
C GLY A 645 -4.64 -25.00 15.25
N GLY A 646 -4.84 -24.21 16.30
CA GLY A 646 -4.65 -24.68 17.67
C GLY A 646 -3.17 -24.84 18.03
N ASP A 647 -2.90 -25.26 19.26
CA ASP A 647 -1.52 -25.28 19.77
C ASP A 647 -0.68 -26.39 19.11
N LEU A 648 0.58 -26.07 18.79
CA LEU A 648 1.55 -27.12 18.45
C LEU A 648 1.76 -28.03 19.68
N PRO A 649 1.68 -29.37 19.56
CA PRO A 649 1.76 -30.23 20.73
C PRO A 649 3.08 -30.13 21.49
N ASP A 650 3.05 -30.11 22.82
CA ASP A 650 4.25 -30.09 23.67
C ASP A 650 5.25 -31.21 23.36
N ASP A 651 4.77 -32.36 22.87
CA ASP A 651 5.63 -33.49 22.50
C ASP A 651 6.04 -33.54 21.03
N ILE A 652 5.71 -32.52 20.21
CA ILE A 652 6.01 -32.49 18.76
C ILE A 652 7.47 -32.81 18.47
N GLY A 653 8.41 -32.09 19.08
CA GLY A 653 9.82 -32.33 18.86
C GLY A 653 10.36 -33.58 19.55
N ILE A 654 9.61 -34.23 20.44
CA ILE A 654 9.93 -35.56 20.98
C ILE A 654 9.56 -36.65 19.96
N ARG A 655 8.39 -36.53 19.32
CA ARG A 655 7.70 -37.61 18.59
C ARG A 655 7.80 -37.53 17.07
N LEU A 656 7.90 -36.33 16.50
CA LEU A 656 8.13 -36.13 15.06
C LEU A 656 9.54 -36.63 14.68
N SER A 657 9.77 -36.90 13.40
CA SER A 657 11.01 -37.59 12.99
C SER A 657 12.28 -36.83 13.38
N LYS A 658 13.23 -37.58 13.95
CA LYS A 658 14.59 -37.11 14.24
C LYS A 658 15.46 -36.95 12.98
N ASN A 659 14.91 -37.22 11.81
CA ASN A 659 15.53 -36.96 10.52
C ASN A 659 15.15 -35.59 9.93
N LEU A 660 14.15 -34.89 10.48
CA LEU A 660 13.59 -33.67 9.90
C LEU A 660 14.67 -32.57 9.72
N THR A 661 14.81 -32.09 8.48
CA THR A 661 15.65 -30.97 8.06
C THR A 661 14.82 -29.73 7.74
N VAL A 662 13.58 -29.88 7.27
CA VAL A 662 12.67 -28.74 6.99
C VAL A 662 11.32 -28.91 7.68
N LEU A 663 10.88 -27.88 8.38
CA LEU A 663 9.55 -27.73 8.95
C LEU A 663 8.97 -26.36 8.57
N SER A 664 8.14 -26.33 7.53
CA SER A 664 7.37 -25.15 7.09
C SER A 664 5.92 -25.29 7.53
N LEU A 665 5.48 -24.35 8.37
CA LEU A 665 4.14 -24.26 8.98
C LEU A 665 3.52 -22.88 8.78
N ASN A 666 4.14 -22.02 7.98
CA ASN A 666 3.75 -20.64 7.76
C ASN A 666 2.39 -20.49 7.07
N ASP A 667 1.78 -19.30 7.18
CA ASP A 667 0.46 -18.98 6.64
C ASP A 667 -0.61 -20.02 7.07
N ASN A 668 -0.70 -20.21 8.39
CA ASN A 668 -1.67 -21.08 9.06
C ASN A 668 -2.20 -20.36 10.32
N TYR A 669 -2.98 -21.06 11.13
CA TYR A 669 -3.68 -20.53 12.30
C TYR A 669 -3.19 -21.18 13.61
N PHE A 670 -1.92 -21.63 13.66
CA PHE A 670 -1.37 -22.25 14.88
C PHE A 670 -1.33 -21.24 16.03
N THR A 671 -1.65 -21.72 17.23
CA THR A 671 -1.76 -20.91 18.46
C THR A 671 -0.77 -21.36 19.54
N GLY A 672 -0.83 -20.71 20.70
CA GLY A 672 -0.05 -21.08 21.88
C GLY A 672 1.43 -20.72 21.77
N GLY A 673 2.21 -21.13 22.77
CA GLY A 673 3.66 -20.96 22.74
C GLY A 673 4.33 -21.97 21.81
N ILE A 674 5.40 -21.54 21.12
CA ILE A 674 6.25 -22.46 20.35
C ILE A 674 6.78 -23.56 21.30
N PRO A 675 6.52 -24.86 21.05
CA PRO A 675 6.92 -25.91 21.99
C PRO A 675 8.44 -26.00 22.15
N LYS A 676 8.90 -25.90 23.41
CA LYS A 676 10.32 -26.07 23.80
C LYS A 676 10.93 -27.37 23.28
N SER A 677 10.11 -28.40 23.06
CA SER A 677 10.56 -29.70 22.54
C SER A 677 11.05 -29.66 21.10
N LEU A 678 10.69 -28.66 20.27
CA LEU A 678 11.17 -28.52 18.89
C LEU A 678 12.70 -28.51 18.80
N SER A 679 13.38 -27.99 19.83
CA SER A 679 14.85 -28.08 20.04
C SER A 679 15.45 -29.49 19.93
N LEU A 680 14.63 -30.54 20.12
CA LEU A 680 15.03 -31.94 20.04
C LEU A 680 15.02 -32.50 18.60
N LEU A 681 14.66 -31.69 17.61
CA LEU A 681 14.76 -31.98 16.17
C LEU A 681 16.12 -31.51 15.62
N ARG A 682 17.22 -31.95 16.23
CA ARG A 682 18.60 -31.44 15.98
C ARG A 682 19.21 -31.70 14.58
N LYS A 683 18.40 -32.07 13.59
CA LYS A 683 18.76 -32.04 12.16
C LYS A 683 18.17 -30.85 11.41
N LEU A 684 17.29 -30.08 12.04
CA LEU A 684 16.55 -29.00 11.39
C LEU A 684 17.50 -27.91 10.86
N GLU A 685 17.29 -27.58 9.59
CA GLU A 685 18.01 -26.59 8.78
C GLU A 685 17.06 -25.44 8.41
N GLU A 686 15.77 -25.70 8.24
CA GLU A 686 14.74 -24.70 8.03
C GLU A 686 13.58 -24.89 9.02
N LEU A 687 13.28 -23.82 9.77
CA LEU A 687 12.09 -23.68 10.60
C LEU A 687 11.36 -22.41 10.17
N ASP A 688 10.20 -22.60 9.54
CA ASP A 688 9.35 -21.50 9.09
C ASP A 688 7.98 -21.55 9.80
N LEU A 689 7.73 -20.50 10.57
CA LEU A 689 6.57 -20.29 11.44
C LEU A 689 5.87 -18.96 11.11
N ASP A 690 6.21 -18.30 10.00
CA ASP A 690 5.70 -16.97 9.63
C ASP A 690 4.17 -16.92 9.55
N TYR A 691 3.61 -15.73 9.81
CA TYR A 691 2.18 -15.41 9.65
C TYR A 691 1.24 -16.46 10.27
N ASN A 692 1.49 -16.76 11.54
CA ASN A 692 0.67 -17.60 12.41
C ASN A 692 0.16 -16.79 13.62
N ASN A 693 -0.49 -17.47 14.58
CA ASN A 693 -1.01 -16.86 15.80
C ASN A 693 -0.24 -17.38 17.05
N PHE A 694 1.07 -17.64 16.93
CA PHE A 694 1.89 -18.03 18.08
C PHE A 694 1.97 -16.91 19.11
N THR A 695 2.03 -17.28 20.40
CA THR A 695 2.03 -16.38 21.56
C THR A 695 3.17 -16.72 22.53
N GLY A 696 3.26 -16.00 23.66
CA GLY A 696 4.39 -16.13 24.58
C GLY A 696 5.69 -15.61 23.95
N THR A 697 6.84 -16.13 24.36
CA THR A 697 8.16 -15.67 23.87
C THR A 697 8.88 -16.73 23.04
N ILE A 698 9.76 -16.30 22.13
CA ILE A 698 10.60 -17.18 21.32
C ILE A 698 11.44 -18.08 22.26
N PRO A 699 11.30 -19.42 22.21
CA PRO A 699 11.94 -20.28 23.20
C PRO A 699 13.46 -20.26 23.10
N VAL A 700 14.12 -20.05 24.25
CA VAL A 700 15.59 -20.10 24.34
C VAL A 700 16.14 -21.47 23.91
N GLU A 701 15.34 -22.53 24.03
CA GLU A 701 15.67 -23.88 23.58
C GLU A 701 15.84 -24.00 22.06
N LEU A 702 15.29 -23.10 21.22
CA LEU A 702 15.53 -23.14 19.77
C LEU A 702 17.02 -22.94 19.41
N GLY A 703 17.82 -22.33 20.30
CA GLY A 703 19.27 -22.23 20.16
C GLY A 703 20.03 -23.57 20.22
N ASP A 704 19.38 -24.69 20.53
CA ASP A 704 19.96 -26.03 20.42
C ASP A 704 19.93 -26.59 18.98
N LEU A 705 19.22 -25.94 18.05
CA LEU A 705 19.10 -26.34 16.64
C LEU A 705 20.33 -25.89 15.82
N THR A 706 21.52 -26.34 16.19
CA THR A 706 22.80 -25.81 15.66
C THR A 706 23.08 -26.07 14.17
N ARG A 707 22.16 -26.71 13.43
CA ARG A 707 22.17 -26.82 11.96
C ARG A 707 21.31 -25.78 11.25
N LEU A 708 20.49 -25.03 11.98
CA LEU A 708 19.49 -24.14 11.41
C LEU A 708 20.14 -23.06 10.52
N THR A 709 19.81 -23.09 9.23
CA THR A 709 20.17 -22.10 8.22
C THR A 709 19.08 -21.05 8.02
N THR A 710 17.82 -21.41 8.22
CA THR A 710 16.66 -20.52 8.08
C THR A 710 15.80 -20.59 9.33
N LEU A 711 15.61 -19.43 9.98
CA LEU A 711 14.59 -19.24 11.03
C LEU A 711 13.68 -18.08 10.60
N ALA A 712 12.43 -18.41 10.32
CA ALA A 712 11.38 -17.46 10.02
C ALA A 712 10.27 -17.62 11.09
N ASN A 713 9.93 -16.52 11.76
CA ASN A 713 8.86 -16.48 12.76
C ASN A 713 8.10 -15.13 12.78
N ALA A 714 8.15 -14.37 11.70
CA ALA A 714 7.54 -13.05 11.53
C ALA A 714 6.01 -13.05 11.63
N GLY A 715 5.43 -11.87 11.87
CA GLY A 715 3.99 -11.65 11.83
C GLY A 715 3.18 -12.48 12.84
N ASN A 716 3.76 -12.76 14.01
CA ASN A 716 3.18 -13.60 15.07
C ASN A 716 2.85 -12.78 16.34
N LYS A 717 1.89 -13.24 17.14
CA LYS A 717 1.38 -12.54 18.32
C LYS A 717 2.20 -12.79 19.60
N PHE A 718 3.53 -12.71 19.50
CA PHE A 718 4.42 -12.89 20.65
C PHE A 718 4.24 -11.81 21.72
N GLU A 719 4.53 -12.19 22.96
CA GLU A 719 4.74 -11.27 24.07
C GLU A 719 6.13 -10.62 23.97
N PRO A 720 6.30 -9.34 24.40
CA PRO A 720 7.58 -8.65 24.27
C PRO A 720 8.76 -9.38 24.93
N GLY A 721 9.72 -9.82 24.12
CA GLY A 721 10.90 -10.58 24.57
C GLY A 721 12.19 -10.20 23.83
N GLU A 722 13.34 -10.52 24.43
CA GLU A 722 14.65 -10.31 23.80
C GLU A 722 15.00 -11.43 22.82
N LEU A 723 15.81 -11.13 21.79
CA LEU A 723 16.40 -12.16 20.92
C LEU A 723 17.22 -13.17 21.77
N PRO A 724 16.86 -14.47 21.79
CA PRO A 724 17.37 -15.39 22.80
C PRO A 724 18.90 -15.51 22.84
N ALA A 725 19.51 -15.32 24.02
CA ALA A 725 20.96 -15.39 24.23
C ALA A 725 21.61 -16.76 23.93
N SER A 726 20.80 -17.78 23.63
CA SER A 726 21.21 -19.09 23.10
C SER A 726 21.44 -19.10 21.59
N PHE A 727 20.89 -18.14 20.83
CA PHE A 727 21.02 -18.08 19.36
C PHE A 727 22.48 -17.87 18.90
N LYS A 728 23.38 -17.45 19.80
CA LYS A 728 24.84 -17.52 19.60
C LYS A 728 25.37 -18.89 19.17
N ASN A 729 24.60 -19.96 19.42
CA ASN A 729 24.92 -21.34 19.03
C ASN A 729 24.52 -21.64 17.57
N LEU A 730 23.65 -20.84 16.96
CA LEU A 730 23.13 -21.01 15.59
C LEU A 730 24.13 -20.46 14.57
N THR A 731 25.37 -20.97 14.60
CA THR A 731 26.48 -20.48 13.76
C THR A 731 26.33 -20.79 12.27
N LYS A 732 25.25 -21.48 11.88
CA LYS A 732 24.88 -21.76 10.48
C LYS A 732 23.70 -20.93 9.96
N LEU A 733 23.17 -20.01 10.75
CA LEU A 733 22.02 -19.20 10.37
C LEU A 733 22.39 -18.26 9.21
N ARG A 734 21.77 -18.49 8.05
CA ARG A 734 21.84 -17.68 6.82
C ARG A 734 20.70 -16.67 6.75
N VAL A 735 19.52 -17.05 7.24
CA VAL A 735 18.30 -16.24 7.20
C VAL A 735 17.68 -16.20 8.59
N LEU A 736 17.53 -15.00 9.14
CA LEU A 736 16.70 -14.71 10.30
C LEU A 736 15.65 -13.68 9.91
N VAL A 737 14.38 -14.09 9.92
CA VAL A 737 13.21 -13.27 9.61
C VAL A 737 12.31 -13.24 10.85
N ALA A 738 12.35 -12.13 11.57
CA ALA A 738 11.61 -11.93 12.81
C ALA A 738 11.08 -10.48 12.91
N ASN A 739 10.61 -9.93 11.79
CA ASN A 739 9.85 -8.68 11.78
C ASN A 739 8.46 -8.88 12.41
N GLU A 740 7.93 -7.83 13.05
CA GLU A 740 6.60 -7.88 13.69
C GLU A 740 6.51 -9.01 14.75
N CYS A 741 7.57 -9.18 15.55
CA CYS A 741 7.69 -10.22 16.58
C CYS A 741 7.73 -9.66 18.01
N GLU A 742 7.34 -8.40 18.21
CA GLU A 742 7.35 -7.71 19.51
C GLU A 742 8.73 -7.68 20.21
N LEU A 743 9.83 -7.83 19.45
CA LEU A 743 11.17 -7.96 20.01
C LEU A 743 11.64 -6.68 20.72
N ILE A 744 12.17 -6.84 21.93
CA ILE A 744 12.72 -5.77 22.78
C ILE A 744 14.21 -5.99 23.07
N GLY A 745 14.86 -4.98 23.67
CA GLY A 745 16.28 -5.04 24.02
C GLY A 745 17.19 -4.76 22.84
N ASP A 746 18.49 -4.92 23.04
CA ASP A 746 19.51 -4.54 22.05
C ASP A 746 19.79 -5.68 21.06
N ILE A 747 20.13 -5.35 19.80
CA ILE A 747 20.59 -6.36 18.82
C ILE A 747 21.84 -7.07 19.39
N PRO A 748 21.79 -8.38 19.71
CA PRO A 748 22.86 -8.98 20.49
C PRO A 748 24.17 -9.13 19.73
N ASN A 749 25.29 -8.82 20.39
CA ASN A 749 26.63 -8.90 19.79
C ASN A 749 27.01 -10.30 19.24
N TYR A 750 26.32 -11.39 19.60
CA TYR A 750 26.60 -12.70 19.01
C TYR A 750 26.23 -12.81 17.52
N VAL A 751 25.37 -11.91 17.01
CA VAL A 751 24.98 -11.88 15.58
C VAL A 751 26.19 -11.68 14.67
N ILE A 752 27.23 -10.97 15.13
CA ILE A 752 28.48 -10.76 14.36
C ILE A 752 29.30 -12.04 14.17
N ASN A 753 28.97 -13.13 14.87
CA ASN A 753 29.61 -14.45 14.74
C ASN A 753 28.84 -15.39 13.80
N MET A 754 27.68 -14.97 13.27
CA MET A 754 26.90 -15.73 12.29
C MET A 754 27.47 -15.46 10.89
N THR A 755 28.67 -15.97 10.60
CA THR A 755 29.42 -15.66 9.36
C THR A 755 28.69 -16.02 8.07
N ASP A 756 27.76 -16.96 8.15
CA ASP A 756 27.00 -17.49 7.03
C ASP A 756 25.73 -16.64 6.75
N MET A 757 25.46 -15.60 7.56
CA MET A 757 24.29 -14.72 7.45
C MET A 757 24.19 -13.99 6.11
N GLU A 758 23.06 -14.16 5.43
CA GLU A 758 22.67 -13.53 4.16
C GLU A 758 21.51 -12.53 4.35
N THR A 759 20.54 -12.85 5.21
CA THR A 759 19.37 -12.00 5.50
C THR A 759 19.17 -11.87 6.99
N LEU A 760 19.26 -10.64 7.50
CA LEU A 760 18.82 -10.27 8.85
C LEU A 760 17.66 -9.27 8.73
N ASP A 761 16.44 -9.76 8.94
CA ASP A 761 15.25 -8.94 9.10
C ASP A 761 14.72 -9.03 10.54
N VAL A 762 14.78 -7.89 11.23
CA VAL A 762 14.14 -7.67 12.53
C VAL A 762 13.40 -6.33 12.54
N ALA A 763 12.93 -5.88 11.37
CA ALA A 763 12.19 -4.63 11.21
C ALA A 763 10.87 -4.61 12.00
N THR A 764 10.29 -3.42 12.21
CA THR A 764 8.97 -3.26 12.86
C THR A 764 8.88 -3.95 14.22
N ASN A 765 9.89 -3.71 15.07
CA ASN A 765 10.02 -4.23 16.42
C ASN A 765 10.31 -3.09 17.41
N LYS A 766 10.62 -3.42 18.68
CA LYS A 766 10.88 -2.47 19.77
C LYS A 766 12.34 -2.51 20.23
N LEU A 767 13.26 -2.92 19.35
CA LEU A 767 14.69 -3.06 19.65
C LEU A 767 15.37 -1.71 19.95
N THR A 768 16.37 -1.75 20.82
CA THR A 768 17.10 -0.60 21.37
C THR A 768 18.61 -0.72 21.14
N GLY A 769 19.41 0.09 21.84
CA GLY A 769 20.87 -0.03 21.82
C GLY A 769 21.51 0.58 20.58
N ARG A 770 22.58 -0.06 20.11
CA ARG A 770 23.32 0.31 18.89
C ARG A 770 23.42 -0.89 17.96
N ILE A 771 23.57 -0.63 16.66
CA ILE A 771 23.94 -1.68 15.69
C ILE A 771 25.36 -2.19 16.03
N PRO A 772 25.58 -3.50 16.24
CA PRO A 772 26.91 -4.06 16.48
C PRO A 772 27.87 -3.77 15.31
N PRO A 773 29.06 -3.16 15.53
CA PRO A 773 29.97 -2.77 14.42
C PRO A 773 30.45 -3.95 13.56
N GLY A 774 30.47 -5.16 14.12
CA GLY A 774 30.86 -6.38 13.39
C GLY A 774 29.85 -6.85 12.33
N ILE A 775 28.62 -6.30 12.28
CA ILE A 775 27.63 -6.66 11.23
C ILE A 775 28.19 -6.33 9.83
N TRP A 776 28.99 -5.27 9.69
CA TRP A 776 29.59 -4.86 8.42
C TRP A 776 30.72 -5.80 7.94
N SER A 777 31.14 -6.76 8.76
CA SER A 777 32.13 -7.78 8.45
C SER A 777 31.54 -9.11 7.96
N LEU A 778 30.21 -9.25 7.94
CA LEU A 778 29.52 -10.48 7.53
C LEU A 778 29.54 -10.61 5.99
N GLU A 779 30.52 -11.32 5.45
CA GLU A 779 30.82 -11.36 4.01
C GLU A 779 29.63 -11.82 3.14
N ASN A 780 28.78 -12.72 3.65
CA ASN A 780 27.62 -13.25 2.94
C ASN A 780 26.38 -12.33 2.97
N LEU A 781 26.37 -11.29 3.80
CA LEU A 781 25.19 -10.47 4.08
C LEU A 781 24.72 -9.74 2.81
N GLN A 782 23.46 -9.93 2.45
CA GLN A 782 22.80 -9.37 1.27
C GLN A 782 21.67 -8.40 1.66
N PHE A 783 20.93 -8.74 2.70
CA PHE A 783 19.76 -7.97 3.14
C PHE A 783 19.88 -7.67 4.65
N LEU A 784 19.85 -6.38 4.98
CA LEU A 784 19.90 -5.90 6.36
C LEU A 784 18.71 -4.96 6.60
N PHE A 785 17.67 -5.47 7.26
CA PHE A 785 16.43 -4.76 7.52
C PHE A 785 16.24 -4.59 9.03
N LEU A 786 16.55 -3.38 9.50
CA LEU A 786 16.51 -2.96 10.90
C LEU A 786 15.55 -1.77 11.09
N SER A 787 14.64 -1.53 10.14
CA SER A 787 13.76 -0.37 10.10
C SER A 787 12.64 -0.41 11.16
N GLU A 788 11.98 0.72 11.38
CA GLU A 788 10.84 0.87 12.30
C GLU A 788 11.06 0.33 13.73
N ASN A 789 12.30 0.44 14.21
CA ASN A 789 12.72 0.08 15.57
C ASN A 789 13.03 1.34 16.42
N SER A 790 13.70 1.17 17.57
CA SER A 790 14.16 2.27 18.46
C SER A 790 15.69 2.31 18.62
N LEU A 791 16.44 1.87 17.60
CA LEU A 791 17.91 1.84 17.61
C LEU A 791 18.52 3.25 17.73
N THR A 792 19.69 3.33 18.33
CA THR A 792 20.33 4.60 18.74
C THR A 792 21.82 4.65 18.41
N GLY A 793 22.42 5.85 18.55
CA GLY A 793 23.86 6.03 18.43
C GLY A 793 24.31 6.14 16.97
N GLU A 794 25.60 5.91 16.73
CA GLU A 794 26.22 6.09 15.41
C GLU A 794 26.41 4.75 14.70
N VAL A 795 26.30 4.75 13.37
CA VAL A 795 26.68 3.59 12.55
C VAL A 795 28.20 3.53 12.46
N VAL A 796 28.81 2.74 13.36
CA VAL A 796 30.26 2.50 13.38
C VAL A 796 30.60 1.37 12.41
N VAL A 797 31.60 1.60 11.56
CA VAL A 797 32.19 0.61 10.65
C VAL A 797 33.67 0.48 11.00
N ASP A 798 34.01 -0.56 11.75
CA ASP A 798 35.37 -0.78 12.24
C ASP A 798 36.22 -1.55 11.20
N GLY A 799 37.10 -0.84 10.50
CA GLY A 799 38.05 -1.41 9.55
C GLY A 799 37.54 -1.44 8.10
N ALA A 800 37.80 -2.55 7.40
CA ALA A 800 37.30 -2.75 6.04
C ALA A 800 35.96 -3.52 6.08
N ILE A 801 34.97 -3.08 5.31
CA ILE A 801 33.69 -3.78 5.18
C ILE A 801 33.94 -5.14 4.52
N GLY A 802 33.50 -6.21 5.19
CA GLY A 802 33.49 -7.57 4.64
C GLY A 802 32.23 -7.84 3.82
N ALA A 803 31.10 -7.23 4.19
CA ALA A 803 29.75 -7.45 3.64
C ALA A 803 29.52 -6.94 2.19
N MET A 804 30.42 -7.27 1.27
CA MET A 804 30.44 -6.85 -0.14
C MET A 804 29.24 -7.35 -0.96
N ASN A 805 28.52 -8.36 -0.45
CA ASN A 805 27.33 -8.92 -1.09
C ASN A 805 26.04 -8.13 -0.79
N LEU A 806 26.09 -7.07 0.04
CA LEU A 806 24.92 -6.26 0.40
C LEU A 806 24.21 -5.69 -0.83
N GLN A 807 22.94 -6.06 -0.99
CA GLN A 807 22.00 -5.61 -2.01
C GLN A 807 21.03 -4.57 -1.48
N ALA A 808 20.58 -4.68 -0.22
CA ALA A 808 19.76 -3.65 0.41
C ALA A 808 20.11 -3.43 1.88
N ILE A 809 20.14 -2.16 2.27
CA ILE A 809 20.29 -1.69 3.65
C ILE A 809 19.07 -0.83 3.97
N ASP A 810 18.24 -1.26 4.91
CA ASP A 810 17.15 -0.46 5.48
C ASP A 810 17.33 -0.27 6.98
N LEU A 811 17.74 0.94 7.36
CA LEU A 811 17.87 1.40 8.74
C LEU A 811 16.81 2.44 9.10
N SER A 812 15.79 2.63 8.25
CA SER A 812 14.87 3.75 8.30
C SER A 812 14.00 3.80 9.57
N ALA A 813 13.46 4.99 9.86
CA ALA A 813 12.44 5.21 10.88
C ALA A 813 12.81 4.84 12.34
N ASN A 814 14.10 4.64 12.65
CA ASN A 814 14.60 4.39 14.00
C ASN A 814 14.61 5.63 14.91
N ARG A 815 14.45 6.84 14.34
CA ARG A 815 14.26 8.14 15.03
C ARG A 815 15.43 8.64 15.90
N LYS A 816 16.31 7.76 16.38
CA LYS A 816 17.43 8.04 17.30
C LYS A 816 18.80 7.55 16.78
N LEU A 817 18.81 6.73 15.72
CA LEU A 817 20.02 6.34 15.01
C LEU A 817 20.58 7.54 14.22
N GLY A 818 21.89 7.71 14.19
CA GLY A 818 22.52 8.88 13.59
C GLY A 818 24.04 8.78 13.45
N GLY A 819 24.74 9.87 13.81
CA GLY A 819 26.16 10.04 13.52
C GLY A 819 26.40 10.45 12.07
N LEU A 820 27.53 10.06 11.48
CA LEU A 820 27.81 10.23 10.05
C LEU A 820 27.29 9.03 9.25
N ILE A 821 26.95 9.22 7.97
CA ILE A 821 26.84 8.10 7.03
C ILE A 821 28.28 7.59 6.75
N PRO A 822 28.58 6.29 6.90
CA PRO A 822 29.92 5.77 6.66
C PRO A 822 30.41 5.94 5.20
N GLU A 823 31.59 6.53 5.00
CA GLU A 823 32.27 6.53 3.69
C GLU A 823 32.61 5.10 3.20
N GLY A 824 32.62 4.11 4.09
CA GLY A 824 32.75 2.70 3.72
C GLY A 824 31.61 2.20 2.82
N PHE A 825 30.38 2.72 2.96
CA PHE A 825 29.24 2.24 2.16
C PHE A 825 29.46 2.41 0.64
N GLY A 826 30.26 3.39 0.22
CA GLY A 826 30.59 3.62 -1.20
C GLY A 826 31.54 2.61 -1.86
N ILE A 827 31.80 1.45 -1.22
CA ILE A 827 32.49 0.31 -1.84
C ILE A 827 31.57 -0.89 -2.12
N LEU A 828 30.31 -0.87 -1.65
CA LEU A 828 29.32 -1.94 -1.76
C LEU A 828 28.73 -2.06 -3.17
N GLN A 829 29.50 -2.56 -4.13
CA GLN A 829 29.13 -2.52 -5.56
C GLN A 829 27.82 -3.23 -5.93
N ASN A 830 27.37 -4.19 -5.12
CA ASN A 830 26.10 -4.90 -5.31
C ASN A 830 24.87 -4.17 -4.75
N LEU A 831 25.05 -3.06 -4.03
CA LEU A 831 23.97 -2.36 -3.32
C LEU A 831 22.99 -1.74 -4.31
N LEU A 832 21.77 -2.28 -4.34
CA LEU A 832 20.63 -1.81 -5.13
C LEU A 832 19.87 -0.70 -4.40
N GLU A 833 19.79 -0.78 -3.06
CA GLU A 833 18.95 0.10 -2.26
C GLU A 833 19.59 0.51 -0.92
N LEU A 834 19.57 1.82 -0.64
CA LEU A 834 20.05 2.41 0.61
C LEU A 834 18.97 3.30 1.24
N ARG A 835 18.29 2.80 2.27
CA ARG A 835 17.26 3.52 3.03
C ARG A 835 17.77 3.86 4.43
N LEU A 836 18.01 5.14 4.67
CA LEU A 836 18.45 5.70 5.95
C LEU A 836 17.45 6.74 6.51
N HIS A 837 16.28 6.86 5.91
CA HIS A 837 15.33 7.96 6.13
C HIS A 837 14.66 7.95 7.52
N SER A 838 14.09 9.08 7.96
CA SER A 838 13.43 9.25 9.26
C SER A 838 14.31 8.88 10.47
N ASN A 839 15.50 9.46 10.50
CA ASN A 839 16.56 9.22 11.47
C ASN A 839 17.23 10.54 11.89
N ASN A 840 18.38 10.43 12.56
CA ASN A 840 19.17 11.55 13.07
C ASN A 840 20.61 11.51 12.50
N PHE A 841 20.80 11.00 11.28
CA PHE A 841 22.08 11.05 10.57
C PHE A 841 22.46 12.49 10.24
N SER A 842 23.76 12.78 10.20
CA SER A 842 24.33 14.12 10.16
C SER A 842 25.62 14.17 9.36
N GLY A 843 26.19 15.36 9.18
CA GLY A 843 27.37 15.53 8.32
C GLY A 843 27.06 15.28 6.85
N LYS A 844 28.07 15.05 6.02
CA LYS A 844 27.91 15.02 4.55
C LYS A 844 27.43 13.67 4.05
N ILE A 845 26.70 13.67 2.94
CA ILE A 845 26.55 12.48 2.09
C ILE A 845 27.94 12.07 1.58
N PRO A 846 28.40 10.83 1.80
CA PRO A 846 29.67 10.33 1.31
C PRO A 846 29.84 10.50 -0.21
N SER A 847 30.97 11.06 -0.61
CA SER A 847 31.28 11.25 -2.04
C SER A 847 31.49 9.93 -2.77
N SER A 848 31.81 8.86 -2.02
CA SER A 848 31.99 7.50 -2.51
C SER A 848 30.68 6.83 -2.98
N ILE A 849 29.49 7.30 -2.57
CA ILE A 849 28.21 6.71 -2.98
C ILE A 849 28.00 6.74 -4.50
N ILE A 850 28.55 7.73 -5.23
CA ILE A 850 28.45 7.79 -6.70
C ILE A 850 29.24 6.69 -7.41
N ARG A 851 30.00 5.87 -6.68
CA ARG A 851 30.76 4.74 -7.23
C ARG A 851 29.96 3.45 -7.24
N LEU A 852 28.79 3.40 -6.62
CA LEU A 852 27.97 2.20 -6.48
C LEU A 852 27.24 1.91 -7.78
N GLN A 853 27.79 1.03 -8.61
CA GLN A 853 27.28 0.83 -9.98
C GLN A 853 25.85 0.29 -10.01
N SER A 854 25.45 -0.51 -9.02
CA SER A 854 24.13 -1.16 -8.98
C SER A 854 23.03 -0.33 -8.29
N LEU A 855 23.36 0.82 -7.67
CA LEU A 855 22.44 1.55 -6.80
C LEU A 855 21.28 2.17 -7.57
N ALA A 856 20.08 1.62 -7.39
CA ALA A 856 18.85 2.02 -8.07
C ALA A 856 17.96 2.94 -7.22
N THR A 857 18.02 2.82 -5.89
CA THR A 857 17.24 3.62 -4.93
C THR A 857 18.11 4.12 -3.77
N ILE A 858 18.02 5.41 -3.47
CA ILE A 858 18.57 6.00 -2.25
C ILE A 858 17.53 6.91 -1.58
N THR A 859 17.26 6.66 -0.30
CA THR A 859 16.33 7.48 0.50
C THR A 859 16.97 7.89 1.82
N LEU A 860 17.33 9.16 1.94
CA LEU A 860 17.98 9.76 3.10
C LEU A 860 17.07 10.80 3.80
N HIS A 861 15.81 10.91 3.39
CA HIS A 861 14.95 12.02 3.81
C HIS A 861 14.70 12.04 5.33
N ASN A 862 14.32 13.19 5.89
CA ASN A 862 14.04 13.37 7.32
C ASN A 862 15.24 12.95 8.19
N ASN A 863 16.32 13.72 8.06
CA ASN A 863 17.62 13.58 8.74
C ASN A 863 18.25 14.98 8.94
N ARG A 864 19.52 15.05 9.34
CA ARG A 864 20.30 16.30 9.54
C ARG A 864 21.56 16.37 8.66
N LEU A 865 21.50 15.80 7.45
CA LEU A 865 22.63 15.74 6.53
C LEU A 865 22.94 17.14 5.99
N THR A 866 24.22 17.49 5.97
CA THR A 866 24.77 18.80 5.56
C THR A 866 25.73 18.63 4.39
N GLY A 867 26.55 19.64 4.08
CA GLY A 867 27.53 19.56 3.00
C GLY A 867 26.89 19.85 1.64
N ILE A 868 27.31 19.11 0.60
CA ILE A 868 26.74 19.22 -0.74
C ILE A 868 26.32 17.85 -1.24
N LEU A 869 25.41 17.81 -2.21
CA LEU A 869 25.19 16.60 -3.01
C LEU A 869 26.51 16.23 -3.72
N PRO A 870 26.90 14.95 -3.73
CA PRO A 870 28.06 14.51 -4.52
C PRO A 870 27.91 14.93 -6.00
N PRO A 871 28.96 15.51 -6.62
CA PRO A 871 28.99 15.72 -8.07
C PRO A 871 28.75 14.41 -8.82
N ASP A 872 28.06 14.47 -9.97
CA ASP A 872 27.66 13.29 -10.75
C ASP A 872 26.72 12.28 -10.02
N LEU A 873 26.11 12.65 -8.89
CA LEU A 873 25.01 11.86 -8.30
C LEU A 873 23.81 11.83 -9.27
N GLY A 874 23.49 10.63 -9.79
CA GLY A 874 22.50 10.45 -10.86
C GLY A 874 23.02 10.82 -12.26
N GLY A 875 24.32 11.07 -12.39
CA GLY A 875 25.06 11.17 -13.65
C GLY A 875 25.81 9.86 -13.98
N GLN A 876 26.81 9.94 -14.85
CA GLN A 876 27.31 8.76 -15.59
C GLN A 876 27.96 7.67 -14.73
N HIS A 877 28.52 8.01 -13.55
CA HIS A 877 29.10 7.04 -12.62
C HIS A 877 28.05 6.38 -11.71
N SER A 878 26.80 6.90 -11.70
CA SER A 878 25.64 6.34 -10.98
C SER A 878 24.61 5.70 -11.98
N PRO A 879 25.00 4.69 -12.79
CA PRO A 879 24.25 4.30 -13.98
C PRO A 879 22.83 3.79 -13.70
N GLU A 880 22.61 3.03 -12.63
CA GLU A 880 21.28 2.47 -12.30
C GLU A 880 20.35 3.41 -11.52
N LEU A 881 20.85 4.55 -11.05
CA LEU A 881 20.19 5.36 -10.02
C LEU A 881 18.88 5.99 -10.52
N SER A 882 17.76 5.41 -10.08
CA SER A 882 16.42 5.67 -10.60
C SER A 882 15.53 6.44 -9.63
N TYR A 883 15.73 6.27 -8.32
CA TYR A 883 15.01 6.98 -7.27
C TYR A 883 16.01 7.59 -6.28
N ILE A 884 15.99 8.92 -6.16
CA ILE A 884 16.78 9.67 -5.20
C ILE A 884 15.82 10.50 -4.35
N ASP A 885 15.85 10.32 -3.04
CA ASP A 885 15.12 11.19 -2.10
C ASP A 885 16.01 11.59 -0.92
N VAL A 886 16.28 12.87 -0.82
CA VAL A 886 17.13 13.49 0.20
C VAL A 886 16.41 14.63 0.92
N SER A 887 15.07 14.68 0.86
CA SER A 887 14.34 15.82 1.43
C SER A 887 14.47 15.95 2.95
N ASP A 888 14.09 17.09 3.52
CA ASP A 888 14.01 17.26 4.98
C ASP A 888 15.36 17.02 5.65
N ASN A 889 16.35 17.81 5.21
CA ASN A 889 17.76 17.75 5.58
C ASN A 889 18.38 19.18 5.53
N GLU A 890 19.68 19.30 5.77
CA GLU A 890 20.45 20.56 5.82
C GLU A 890 21.45 20.68 4.63
N ILE A 891 21.22 19.99 3.50
CA ILE A 891 22.18 19.88 2.40
C ILE A 891 22.25 21.19 1.61
N THR A 892 23.46 21.72 1.43
CA THR A 892 23.76 23.00 0.77
C THR A 892 24.30 22.81 -0.66
N GLY A 893 24.59 23.91 -1.36
CA GLY A 893 25.31 23.88 -2.64
C GLY A 893 24.41 23.59 -3.85
N PRO A 894 24.97 23.57 -5.07
CA PRO A 894 24.20 23.37 -6.28
C PRO A 894 23.63 21.95 -6.40
N ILE A 895 22.54 21.82 -7.15
CA ILE A 895 22.14 20.55 -7.75
C ILE A 895 23.25 20.16 -8.76
N PRO A 896 23.75 18.90 -8.80
CA PRO A 896 24.74 18.48 -9.78
C PRO A 896 24.28 18.75 -11.22
N GLU A 897 25.15 19.28 -12.08
CA GLU A 897 24.77 19.57 -13.47
C GLU A 897 24.53 18.28 -14.26
N GLU A 898 25.29 17.23 -13.95
CA GLU A 898 25.25 15.91 -14.58
C GLU A 898 24.03 15.05 -14.14
N LEU A 899 23.17 15.59 -13.29
CA LEU A 899 21.98 14.91 -12.79
C LEU A 899 21.04 14.51 -13.94
N CYS A 900 20.71 13.22 -14.02
CA CYS A 900 20.00 12.53 -15.10
C CYS A 900 20.84 12.20 -16.35
N ASP A 901 22.14 12.53 -16.40
CA ASP A 901 23.01 12.05 -17.49
C ASP A 901 23.22 10.51 -17.46
N ASN A 902 22.73 9.81 -16.41
CA ASN A 902 22.62 8.35 -16.39
C ASN A 902 21.50 7.78 -17.29
N GLY A 903 20.52 8.60 -17.71
CA GLY A 903 19.39 8.16 -18.54
C GLY A 903 18.44 7.13 -17.88
N LYS A 904 18.49 6.97 -16.55
CA LYS A 904 17.61 6.07 -15.77
C LYS A 904 16.87 6.76 -14.62
N LEU A 905 17.27 7.97 -14.22
CA LEU A 905 16.65 8.73 -13.14
C LEU A 905 15.15 8.99 -13.42
N LYS A 906 14.27 8.42 -12.59
CA LYS A 906 12.79 8.53 -12.65
C LYS A 906 12.25 9.50 -11.60
N THR A 907 12.87 9.53 -10.42
CA THR A 907 12.47 10.39 -9.30
C THR A 907 13.69 11.04 -8.68
N PHE A 908 13.68 12.37 -8.56
CA PHE A 908 14.57 13.09 -7.67
C PHE A 908 13.81 14.07 -6.79
N ILE A 909 13.91 13.85 -5.49
CA ILE A 909 13.27 14.63 -4.44
C ILE A 909 14.39 15.17 -3.54
N ALA A 910 14.45 16.49 -3.40
CA ALA A 910 15.38 17.18 -2.52
C ALA A 910 14.70 18.40 -1.90
N ARG A 911 13.43 18.25 -1.50
CA ARG A 911 12.67 19.32 -0.82
C ARG A 911 13.28 19.64 0.55
N ASN A 912 12.89 20.75 1.18
CA ASN A 912 13.19 21.03 2.59
C ASN A 912 14.70 20.88 2.90
N ASN A 913 15.52 21.64 2.17
CA ASN A 913 17.00 21.62 2.19
C ASN A 913 17.57 23.03 1.97
N LEU A 914 18.91 23.15 1.88
CA LEU A 914 19.65 24.41 1.72
C LEU A 914 20.34 24.56 0.35
N LEU A 915 19.88 23.82 -0.68
CA LEU A 915 20.49 23.84 -2.01
C LEU A 915 20.43 25.24 -2.63
N ASN A 916 21.45 25.62 -3.41
CA ASN A 916 21.63 26.94 -4.01
C ASN A 916 22.04 26.85 -5.49
N GLY A 917 22.55 27.93 -6.08
CA GLY A 917 22.88 27.97 -7.52
C GLY A 917 21.62 27.95 -8.40
N SER A 918 21.75 27.47 -9.64
CA SER A 918 20.64 27.34 -10.60
C SER A 918 20.18 25.88 -10.73
N ILE A 919 18.96 25.68 -11.24
CA ILE A 919 18.52 24.36 -11.72
C ILE A 919 19.27 24.07 -13.03
N PRO A 920 19.99 22.93 -13.14
CA PRO A 920 20.76 22.54 -14.33
C PRO A 920 19.98 22.61 -15.65
N GLU A 921 20.64 23.03 -16.73
CA GLU A 921 20.02 23.07 -18.05
C GLU A 921 19.77 21.67 -18.62
N ARG A 922 20.63 20.69 -18.27
CA ARG A 922 20.56 19.28 -18.71
C ARG A 922 19.23 18.59 -18.36
N LEU A 923 18.62 18.96 -17.23
CA LEU A 923 17.30 18.46 -16.80
C LEU A 923 16.16 18.78 -17.79
N VAL A 924 16.36 19.70 -18.75
CA VAL A 924 15.41 19.92 -19.86
C VAL A 924 15.38 18.75 -20.85
N GLY A 925 16.50 18.04 -21.03
CA GLY A 925 16.63 16.87 -21.91
C GLY A 925 16.35 15.53 -21.24
N CYS A 926 16.18 15.52 -19.91
CA CYS A 926 15.96 14.32 -19.11
C CYS A 926 14.57 13.71 -19.37
N THR A 927 14.52 12.63 -20.16
CA THR A 927 13.25 12.02 -20.62
C THR A 927 12.66 10.98 -19.67
N THR A 928 13.45 10.42 -18.74
CA THR A 928 13.01 9.37 -17.80
C THR A 928 12.34 9.90 -16.53
N LEU A 929 12.58 11.16 -16.19
CA LEU A 929 12.22 11.78 -14.92
C LEU A 929 10.73 12.14 -14.85
N ARG A 930 10.01 11.37 -14.03
CA ARG A 930 8.56 11.50 -13.78
C ARG A 930 8.26 12.39 -12.57
N SER A 931 9.18 12.50 -11.62
CA SER A 931 9.02 13.27 -10.38
C SER A 931 10.30 14.07 -10.07
N LEU A 932 10.20 15.40 -10.05
CA LEU A 932 11.32 16.31 -9.76
C LEU A 932 10.87 17.38 -8.76
N GLN A 933 11.40 17.38 -7.53
CA GLN A 933 10.82 18.16 -6.44
C GLN A 933 11.87 18.87 -5.56
N PHE A 934 11.91 20.20 -5.65
CA PHE A 934 12.90 21.08 -5.00
C PHE A 934 12.30 22.17 -4.10
N GLY A 935 11.03 22.06 -3.72
CA GLY A 935 10.38 23.04 -2.82
C GLY A 935 11.16 23.21 -1.51
N ASN A 936 11.19 24.42 -0.95
CA ASN A 936 12.01 24.77 0.22
C ASN A 936 13.51 24.50 0.02
N ASN A 937 14.13 25.33 -0.84
CA ASN A 937 15.58 25.43 -1.05
C ASN A 937 15.94 26.88 -1.43
N THR A 938 17.21 27.24 -1.31
CA THR A 938 17.76 28.56 -1.70
C THR A 938 18.16 28.68 -3.19
N LEU A 939 17.49 27.92 -4.06
CA LEU A 939 17.73 27.90 -5.51
C LEU A 939 17.44 29.26 -6.17
N SER A 940 18.15 29.55 -7.26
CA SER A 940 18.19 30.85 -7.93
C SER A 940 18.20 30.73 -9.46
N GLY A 941 18.41 31.83 -10.15
CA GLY A 941 18.41 31.88 -11.62
C GLY A 941 17.00 31.93 -12.23
N ARG A 942 16.89 31.68 -13.54
CA ARG A 942 15.67 31.88 -14.31
C ARG A 942 15.20 30.60 -14.97
N LEU A 943 14.08 30.05 -14.50
CA LEU A 943 13.37 28.93 -15.16
C LEU A 943 13.26 29.15 -16.68
N MET A 944 13.91 28.26 -17.43
CA MET A 944 14.06 28.30 -18.88
C MET A 944 12.72 28.22 -19.63
N ARG A 945 12.70 28.63 -20.90
CA ARG A 945 11.46 28.69 -21.71
C ARG A 945 10.67 27.36 -21.80
N PRO A 946 11.28 26.16 -21.88
CA PRO A 946 10.53 24.89 -21.85
C PRO A 946 9.60 24.77 -20.63
N TRP A 947 10.08 25.17 -19.45
CA TRP A 947 9.31 25.22 -18.18
C TRP A 947 8.25 26.34 -18.13
N ARG A 948 8.14 27.18 -19.18
CA ARG A 948 7.20 28.32 -19.23
C ARG A 948 6.19 28.26 -20.39
N THR A 949 6.34 27.37 -21.37
CA THR A 949 5.44 27.35 -22.56
C THR A 949 5.08 25.95 -23.09
N ARG A 950 4.01 25.35 -22.55
CA ARG A 950 3.13 24.41 -23.27
C ARG A 950 1.68 24.93 -23.31
N ARG A 951 1.43 26.01 -24.05
CA ARG A 951 0.08 26.56 -24.33
C ARG A 951 0.00 27.22 -25.72
N ARG A 952 -0.59 26.50 -26.70
CA ARG A 952 -1.45 26.93 -27.84
C ARG A 952 -1.18 26.17 -29.15
N GLY A 953 -2.24 26.03 -29.94
CA GLY A 953 -2.33 25.27 -31.21
C GLY A 953 -3.49 24.28 -31.14
N CYS A 954 -4.57 24.36 -31.92
CA CYS A 954 -4.95 25.32 -32.98
C CYS A 954 -6.37 25.89 -32.72
N SER A 955 -6.96 26.58 -33.70
CA SER A 955 -8.27 27.24 -33.60
C SER A 955 -9.10 27.12 -34.89
N SER A 956 -10.39 27.51 -34.81
CA SER A 956 -11.40 27.52 -35.89
C SER A 956 -12.00 26.13 -36.24
N ARG A 957 -13.24 25.99 -36.73
CA ARG A 957 -14.47 26.84 -36.71
C ARG A 957 -15.68 25.98 -37.15
N SER A 958 -16.92 26.37 -36.77
CA SER A 958 -18.19 25.87 -37.37
C SER A 958 -18.53 24.38 -37.11
N SER A 959 -19.79 23.90 -37.12
CA SER A 959 -21.12 24.54 -37.05
C SER A 959 -22.21 23.49 -36.72
N THR A 960 -23.30 23.90 -36.06
CA THR A 960 -24.70 23.35 -36.12
C THR A 960 -24.99 21.84 -35.88
N ARG A 961 -26.18 21.40 -35.42
CA ARG A 961 -27.22 21.91 -34.48
C ARG A 961 -28.30 20.81 -34.37
N GLY A 962 -28.80 20.49 -33.18
CA GLY A 962 -29.99 19.63 -32.96
C GLY A 962 -29.73 18.11 -32.92
N ALA A 963 -30.65 17.27 -32.41
CA ALA A 963 -31.89 17.57 -31.66
C ALA A 963 -32.40 16.36 -30.81
N THR A 964 -33.28 16.65 -29.84
CA THR A 964 -34.31 15.75 -29.25
C THR A 964 -33.95 14.35 -28.70
N ARG A 965 -33.82 14.31 -27.35
CA ARG A 965 -34.27 13.29 -26.35
C ARG A 965 -35.78 12.88 -26.53
N PRO A 966 -36.41 11.96 -25.73
CA PRO A 966 -35.93 11.09 -24.62
C PRO A 966 -36.56 9.64 -24.53
N SER A 967 -36.32 8.96 -23.38
CA SER A 967 -37.21 7.99 -22.64
C SER A 967 -37.40 6.53 -23.13
N SER A 968 -37.57 5.49 -22.28
CA SER A 968 -37.37 5.35 -20.80
C SER A 968 -37.59 3.91 -20.25
N ARG A 969 -36.87 3.54 -19.15
CA ARG A 969 -37.26 2.60 -18.04
C ARG A 969 -37.43 1.08 -18.38
N HIS A 970 -37.31 0.10 -17.47
CA HIS A 970 -36.93 0.05 -16.02
C HIS A 970 -36.50 -1.39 -15.58
N GLY A 971 -35.46 -1.51 -14.73
CA GLY A 971 -35.28 -2.56 -13.68
C GLY A 971 -34.88 -4.00 -14.10
N GLY A 972 -34.16 -4.79 -13.28
CA GLY A 972 -33.36 -4.45 -12.08
C GLY A 972 -33.19 -5.58 -11.03
N ARG A 973 -32.08 -5.53 -10.26
CA ARG A 973 -31.75 -6.32 -9.03
C ARG A 973 -31.41 -7.83 -9.18
N ALA A 974 -30.52 -8.45 -8.39
CA ALA A 974 -29.47 -7.94 -7.47
C ALA A 974 -28.54 -9.04 -6.87
N THR A 975 -27.40 -8.64 -6.27
CA THR A 975 -26.66 -9.28 -5.13
C THR A 975 -25.91 -10.63 -5.37
N ARG A 976 -24.81 -11.02 -4.69
CA ARG A 976 -24.01 -10.53 -3.50
C ARG A 976 -22.53 -11.13 -3.50
N PRO A 977 -21.64 -11.00 -2.46
CA PRO A 977 -20.16 -10.96 -2.60
C PRO A 977 -19.47 -12.02 -1.66
N PRO A 978 -18.45 -11.76 -0.79
CA PRO A 978 -17.20 -10.95 -0.83
C PRO A 978 -15.92 -11.72 -0.37
N ARG A 979 -14.73 -11.09 -0.46
CA ARG A 979 -13.65 -10.90 0.59
C ARG A 979 -12.39 -10.31 -0.11
N ALA A 980 -11.70 -9.25 0.33
CA ALA A 980 -11.00 -8.94 1.61
C ALA A 980 -9.66 -9.70 1.72
N THR A 981 -8.50 -9.15 2.13
CA THR A 981 -8.20 -7.96 2.99
C THR A 981 -6.88 -7.21 2.65
N ALA A 982 -6.74 -6.00 3.21
CA ALA A 982 -5.52 -5.35 3.73
C ALA A 982 -4.14 -5.54 3.06
N THR A 983 -3.68 -4.50 2.34
CA THR A 983 -2.60 -3.60 2.83
C THR A 983 -2.94 -2.16 2.37
N GLY A 984 -2.20 -1.15 2.84
CA GLY A 984 -2.24 0.17 2.20
C GLY A 984 -1.87 1.37 3.08
N ARG A 985 -1.06 2.28 2.51
CA ARG A 985 -1.11 3.73 2.84
C ARG A 985 -2.56 4.20 2.64
N PRO A 986 -3.06 5.26 3.30
CA PRO A 986 -4.44 5.71 3.12
C PRO A 986 -4.70 6.17 1.67
N TYR A 987 -5.25 5.24 0.89
CA TYR A 987 -5.30 5.22 -0.58
C TYR A 987 -6.73 5.34 -1.06
N VAL A 988 -7.04 6.48 -1.66
CA VAL A 988 -8.33 7.16 -1.50
C VAL A 988 -9.45 6.65 -2.44
N MET A 989 -9.92 5.44 -2.15
CA MET A 989 -10.94 4.61 -2.82
C MET A 989 -12.38 5.19 -2.97
N CYS A 990 -12.84 5.37 -4.22
CA CYS A 990 -13.91 6.24 -4.72
C CYS A 990 -14.76 5.52 -5.84
N ASP A 991 -15.80 6.05 -6.50
CA ASP A 991 -16.73 5.31 -7.40
C ASP A 991 -17.04 6.02 -8.71
N ASP A 992 -17.47 5.33 -9.78
CA ASP A 992 -17.33 5.80 -11.17
C ASP A 992 -18.07 7.12 -11.52
N ALA A 993 -18.82 7.70 -10.58
CA ALA A 993 -19.37 9.05 -10.67
C ALA A 993 -18.90 10.03 -9.57
N GLY A 994 -17.67 9.85 -9.11
CA GLY A 994 -16.92 10.80 -8.32
C GLY A 994 -16.70 10.41 -6.86
N HIS A 995 -17.33 9.34 -6.41
CA HIS A 995 -18.07 9.40 -5.16
C HIS A 995 -17.58 8.31 -4.19
N VAL A 996 -17.83 8.43 -2.89
CA VAL A 996 -16.87 7.92 -1.90
C VAL A 996 -17.27 6.59 -1.25
N THR A 997 -16.81 5.42 -1.71
CA THR A 997 -17.26 4.09 -1.24
C THR A 997 -16.32 3.10 -0.50
N GLY A 998 -15.07 3.40 -0.17
CA GLY A 998 -14.34 2.52 0.78
C GLY A 998 -13.14 3.11 1.49
N LEU A 999 -13.28 3.42 2.78
CA LEU A 999 -12.26 3.97 3.65
C LEU A 999 -11.24 2.87 3.93
N TYR A 1000 -9.97 3.19 3.85
CA TYR A 1000 -8.85 2.31 4.16
C TYR A 1000 -7.80 3.15 4.87
N LEU A 1001 -8.16 3.60 6.07
CA LEU A 1001 -7.40 4.59 6.83
C LEU A 1001 -6.18 3.95 7.52
N GLY A 1002 -5.27 3.43 6.70
CA GLY A 1002 -4.10 2.66 7.12
C GLY A 1002 -3.11 3.44 8.00
N SER A 1003 -2.31 2.67 8.74
CA SER A 1003 -1.71 2.91 10.07
C SER A 1003 -0.81 4.13 10.30
N ILE A 1004 -0.80 5.13 9.42
CA ILE A 1004 0.07 6.32 9.47
C ILE A 1004 -0.66 7.55 10.07
N THR A 1005 -1.97 7.46 10.32
CA THR A 1005 -2.81 8.65 10.58
C THR A 1005 -3.18 8.94 12.04
N ASN A 1006 -3.00 8.00 12.97
CA ASN A 1006 -2.97 8.30 14.41
C ASN A 1006 -4.27 8.96 14.96
N VAL A 1007 -5.43 8.69 14.33
CA VAL A 1007 -6.67 9.49 14.42
C VAL A 1007 -7.37 9.38 15.78
N SER A 1008 -7.33 10.44 16.62
CA SER A 1008 -7.84 10.43 18.01
C SER A 1008 -9.04 11.36 18.26
N GLY A 1009 -10.11 10.85 18.88
CA GLY A 1009 -11.30 11.62 19.26
C GLY A 1009 -12.59 10.81 19.17
N PRO A 1010 -13.77 11.33 19.55
CA PRO A 1010 -15.04 10.57 19.51
C PRO A 1010 -15.32 9.97 18.12
N PHE A 1011 -15.97 8.79 18.00
CA PHE A 1011 -16.41 8.40 16.64
C PHE A 1011 -17.42 9.44 16.14
N PRO A 1012 -17.29 9.92 14.91
CA PRO A 1012 -17.82 11.25 14.65
C PRO A 1012 -19.35 11.30 14.18
N ASP A 1013 -20.20 12.38 14.44
CA ASP A 1013 -21.71 12.57 14.18
C ASP A 1013 -22.49 13.42 13.02
N PRO A 1014 -22.04 14.47 12.22
CA PRO A 1014 -22.05 14.84 10.67
C PRO A 1014 -21.34 14.35 9.17
N ILE A 1015 -20.60 13.28 8.51
CA ILE A 1015 -19.86 11.85 8.45
C ILE A 1015 -20.55 10.41 8.22
N CYS A 1016 -21.84 10.33 7.93
CA CYS A 1016 -22.53 9.35 7.10
C CYS A 1016 -23.27 10.42 6.28
N SER A 1017 -22.59 10.98 5.27
CA SER A 1017 -22.92 12.02 4.21
C SER A 1017 -22.99 11.89 2.54
N LEU A 1018 -23.18 11.06 1.43
CA LEU A 1018 -23.42 9.69 0.68
C LEU A 1018 -24.33 8.39 1.06
N SER A 1019 -25.67 8.32 0.83
CA SER A 1019 -26.75 7.46 1.47
C SER A 1019 -26.39 6.04 2.00
N SER A 1020 -26.40 5.05 1.13
CA SER A 1020 -25.15 4.60 0.56
C SER A 1020 -23.87 4.27 1.40
N LEU A 1021 -23.52 4.69 2.63
CA LEU A 1021 -22.20 4.35 3.27
C LEU A 1021 -21.94 2.80 3.22
N THR A 1022 -21.07 2.16 2.37
CA THR A 1022 -20.72 0.67 2.40
C THR A 1022 -19.29 0.02 2.49
N ILE A 1023 -18.08 0.62 2.38
CA ILE A 1023 -16.82 -0.04 2.87
C ILE A 1023 -15.93 0.83 3.81
N LEU A 1024 -16.37 1.15 5.01
CA LEU A 1024 -15.58 1.90 6.01
C LEU A 1024 -14.57 1.02 6.78
N ASP A 1025 -13.27 1.13 6.47
CA ASP A 1025 -12.13 0.56 7.21
C ASP A 1025 -11.26 1.66 7.87
N LEU A 1026 -11.16 1.65 9.21
CA LEU A 1026 -10.50 2.63 10.10
C LEU A 1026 -9.37 2.03 10.99
N PRO A 1027 -8.65 0.97 10.58
CA PRO A 1027 -7.78 0.20 11.47
C PRO A 1027 -6.64 1.05 12.04
N ASN A 1028 -6.22 0.74 13.27
CA ASN A 1028 -5.00 1.24 13.91
C ASN A 1028 -4.95 2.78 14.02
N ASN A 1029 -5.91 3.31 14.78
CA ASN A 1029 -6.06 4.72 15.11
C ASN A 1029 -6.38 4.85 16.63
N LYS A 1030 -7.06 5.92 17.07
CA LYS A 1030 -7.22 6.32 18.49
C LYS A 1030 -8.62 6.86 18.82
N ILE A 1031 -9.62 6.49 18.02
CA ILE A 1031 -10.98 7.02 18.10
C ILE A 1031 -11.65 6.51 19.38
N ASN A 1032 -12.24 7.37 20.22
CA ASN A 1032 -12.77 7.03 21.54
C ASN A 1032 -14.29 7.23 21.70
N GLY A 1033 -14.84 6.88 22.86
CA GLY A 1033 -16.26 7.10 23.19
C GLY A 1033 -17.26 6.14 22.54
N GLY A 1034 -18.54 6.33 22.85
CA GLY A 1034 -19.60 5.33 22.64
C GLY A 1034 -19.89 5.00 21.18
N PHE A 1035 -20.51 3.83 20.94
CA PHE A 1035 -20.73 3.40 19.56
C PHE A 1035 -21.61 4.42 18.83
N PRO A 1036 -21.17 4.90 17.66
CA PRO A 1036 -21.85 5.95 16.92
C PRO A 1036 -23.22 5.50 16.41
N THR A 1037 -24.28 5.80 17.17
CA THR A 1037 -25.68 5.69 16.72
C THR A 1037 -25.93 6.39 15.39
N SER A 1038 -25.09 7.35 15.03
CA SER A 1038 -25.20 8.06 13.78
C SER A 1038 -24.81 7.19 12.58
N LEU A 1039 -24.03 6.12 12.76
CA LEU A 1039 -23.86 5.04 11.75
C LEU A 1039 -25.19 4.44 11.27
N TYR A 1040 -26.31 4.65 11.97
CA TYR A 1040 -27.65 4.28 11.52
C TYR A 1040 -28.12 5.04 10.27
N ARG A 1041 -27.43 6.12 9.91
CA ARG A 1041 -27.68 6.87 8.68
C ARG A 1041 -26.99 6.17 7.49
N CYS A 1042 -25.99 5.31 7.74
CA CYS A 1042 -25.32 4.43 6.79
C CYS A 1042 -26.20 3.32 6.22
N ALA A 1043 -27.23 3.72 5.47
CA ALA A 1043 -28.33 2.86 5.02
C ALA A 1043 -27.93 1.72 4.06
N SER A 1044 -26.71 1.72 3.54
CA SER A 1044 -26.21 0.67 2.64
C SER A 1044 -25.01 -0.11 3.18
N LEU A 1045 -24.61 0.12 4.43
CA LEU A 1045 -23.42 -0.42 5.10
C LEU A 1045 -23.19 -1.87 4.76
N GLN A 1046 -21.96 -2.21 4.38
CA GLN A 1046 -21.55 -3.57 4.02
C GLN A 1046 -20.26 -3.96 4.69
N SER A 1047 -19.25 -3.11 4.71
CA SER A 1047 -18.04 -3.36 5.45
C SER A 1047 -17.82 -2.18 6.37
N LEU A 1048 -18.01 -2.40 7.65
CA LEU A 1048 -17.57 -1.53 8.71
C LEU A 1048 -16.38 -2.20 9.38
N SER A 1049 -15.38 -1.42 9.73
CA SER A 1049 -14.21 -1.83 10.46
C SER A 1049 -13.67 -0.60 11.19
N LEU A 1050 -13.84 -0.55 12.51
CA LEU A 1050 -13.34 0.49 13.42
C LEU A 1050 -12.22 -0.06 14.32
N SER A 1051 -11.52 -1.09 13.83
CA SER A 1051 -10.60 -1.90 14.62
C SER A 1051 -9.40 -1.09 15.14
N GLN A 1052 -8.83 -1.51 16.28
CA GLN A 1052 -7.63 -0.92 16.88
C GLN A 1052 -7.78 0.59 17.08
N ASN A 1053 -8.71 0.94 17.98
CA ASN A 1053 -9.08 2.28 18.40
C ASN A 1053 -9.33 2.28 19.94
N TYR A 1054 -10.07 3.26 20.48
CA TYR A 1054 -10.30 3.46 21.92
C TYR A 1054 -11.80 3.63 22.28
N LEU A 1055 -12.73 3.16 21.43
CA LEU A 1055 -14.17 3.41 21.51
C LEU A 1055 -14.77 2.75 22.76
N SER A 1056 -15.49 3.51 23.61
CA SER A 1056 -15.93 3.07 24.94
C SER A 1056 -17.38 3.44 25.29
N GLY A 1057 -18.12 2.52 25.92
CA GLY A 1057 -19.55 2.67 26.21
C GLY A 1057 -20.43 1.65 25.48
N ASP A 1058 -21.72 1.61 25.81
CA ASP A 1058 -22.62 0.52 25.40
C ASP A 1058 -22.99 0.55 23.91
N LEU A 1059 -23.10 -0.64 23.28
CA LEU A 1059 -23.67 -0.77 21.93
C LEU A 1059 -25.18 -0.43 21.95
N PRO A 1060 -25.63 0.58 21.18
CA PRO A 1060 -26.97 1.13 21.35
C PRO A 1060 -28.08 0.19 20.86
N HIS A 1061 -29.18 0.16 21.63
CA HIS A 1061 -30.18 -0.91 21.64
C HIS A 1061 -30.87 -1.21 20.29
N ASP A 1062 -30.89 -0.29 19.33
CA ASP A 1062 -31.53 -0.41 18.02
C ASP A 1062 -30.57 -0.67 16.85
N ILE A 1063 -29.27 -0.86 17.11
CA ILE A 1063 -28.19 -0.99 16.11
C ILE A 1063 -28.51 -1.84 14.88
N GLY A 1064 -28.94 -3.09 15.01
CA GLY A 1064 -29.20 -3.94 13.83
C GLY A 1064 -30.57 -3.77 13.18
N ILE A 1065 -31.44 -2.93 13.74
CA ILE A 1065 -32.62 -2.38 13.03
C ILE A 1065 -32.17 -1.23 12.11
N ARG A 1066 -31.01 -0.64 12.37
CA ARG A 1066 -30.67 0.72 11.95
C ARG A 1066 -29.43 0.85 11.07
N LEU A 1067 -28.38 0.05 11.28
CA LEU A 1067 -27.24 -0.07 10.36
C LEU A 1067 -27.63 -0.61 8.97
N GLY A 1068 -28.87 -1.06 8.82
CA GLY A 1068 -29.45 -1.50 7.55
C GLY A 1068 -29.11 -2.95 7.23
N GLU A 1069 -30.10 -3.69 6.73
CA GLU A 1069 -29.99 -5.13 6.45
C GLU A 1069 -28.88 -5.50 5.45
N ASN A 1070 -28.19 -4.55 4.80
CA ASN A 1070 -27.17 -4.87 3.81
C ASN A 1070 -25.80 -5.26 4.36
N LEU A 1071 -25.55 -5.12 5.68
CA LEU A 1071 -24.22 -5.37 6.28
C LEU A 1071 -23.64 -6.74 5.92
N THR A 1072 -22.33 -6.80 5.63
CA THR A 1072 -21.55 -8.02 5.32
C THR A 1072 -20.35 -8.19 6.23
N VAL A 1073 -19.75 -7.14 6.77
CA VAL A 1073 -18.53 -7.11 7.58
C VAL A 1073 -18.73 -5.99 8.61
N LEU A 1074 -18.44 -6.27 9.88
CA LEU A 1074 -18.60 -5.37 11.01
C LEU A 1074 -17.48 -5.62 12.02
N ARG A 1075 -16.33 -4.99 11.82
CA ARG A 1075 -15.21 -5.00 12.75
C ARG A 1075 -15.26 -3.78 13.66
N LEU A 1076 -15.01 -4.00 14.95
CA LEU A 1076 -15.01 -3.06 16.07
C LEU A 1076 -13.98 -3.52 17.12
N ASN A 1077 -13.12 -4.47 16.76
CA ASN A 1077 -12.17 -5.10 17.67
C ASN A 1077 -11.08 -4.13 18.16
N ASP A 1078 -10.37 -4.49 19.23
CA ASP A 1078 -9.30 -3.70 19.84
C ASP A 1078 -9.79 -2.27 20.16
N ASN A 1079 -10.80 -2.19 21.01
CA ASN A 1079 -11.47 -0.99 21.50
C ASN A 1079 -11.83 -1.18 23.00
N TYR A 1080 -12.80 -0.44 23.54
CA TYR A 1080 -13.17 -0.42 24.97
C TYR A 1080 -14.71 -0.42 25.21
N PHE A 1081 -15.53 -0.88 24.26
CA PHE A 1081 -16.99 -0.82 24.35
C PHE A 1081 -17.56 -1.66 25.50
N THR A 1082 -18.64 -1.23 26.15
CA THR A 1082 -19.18 -1.85 27.38
C THR A 1082 -20.58 -2.44 27.18
N GLY A 1083 -21.15 -3.05 28.23
CA GLY A 1083 -22.57 -3.43 28.27
C GLY A 1083 -22.92 -4.66 27.44
N ALA A 1084 -24.19 -5.06 27.46
CA ALA A 1084 -24.65 -6.25 26.74
C ALA A 1084 -24.84 -5.99 25.25
N ILE A 1085 -24.38 -6.92 24.39
CA ILE A 1085 -24.61 -6.82 22.94
C ILE A 1085 -26.13 -6.75 22.67
N PRO A 1086 -26.63 -5.69 22.04
CA PRO A 1086 -28.07 -5.45 21.91
C PRO A 1086 -28.72 -6.41 20.90
N LYS A 1087 -29.85 -7.02 21.31
CA LYS A 1087 -30.62 -7.99 20.52
C LYS A 1087 -31.08 -7.51 19.14
N SER A 1088 -31.04 -6.21 18.86
CA SER A 1088 -31.33 -5.69 17.52
C SER A 1088 -30.22 -6.01 16.51
N LEU A 1089 -28.96 -6.11 16.93
CA LEU A 1089 -27.78 -6.35 16.07
C LEU A 1089 -28.01 -7.54 15.13
N PHE A 1090 -28.66 -8.57 15.66
CA PHE A 1090 -28.84 -9.85 14.98
C PHE A 1090 -29.97 -9.86 13.94
N ARG A 1091 -30.62 -8.70 13.71
CA ARG A 1091 -31.48 -8.47 12.54
C ARG A 1091 -30.70 -8.20 11.26
N LEU A 1092 -29.40 -7.94 11.35
CA LEU A 1092 -28.48 -7.81 10.21
C LEU A 1092 -28.18 -9.20 9.58
N ARG A 1093 -29.18 -10.05 9.31
CA ARG A 1093 -29.09 -11.49 8.95
C ARG A 1093 -28.24 -11.85 7.71
N LYS A 1094 -27.80 -10.82 7.04
CA LYS A 1094 -26.97 -10.75 5.84
C LYS A 1094 -25.49 -10.50 6.19
N LEU A 1095 -25.15 -10.31 7.46
CA LEU A 1095 -23.79 -10.14 7.95
C LEU A 1095 -22.99 -11.42 7.69
N GLU A 1096 -21.82 -11.24 7.09
CA GLU A 1096 -20.87 -12.29 6.72
C GLU A 1096 -19.64 -12.22 7.66
N GLU A 1097 -19.45 -11.18 8.47
CA GLU A 1097 -18.26 -11.00 9.29
C GLU A 1097 -18.55 -10.00 10.42
N LEU A 1098 -18.20 -10.36 11.65
CA LEU A 1098 -18.48 -9.58 12.87
C LEU A 1098 -17.29 -9.73 13.82
N GLU A 1099 -16.50 -8.68 13.98
CA GLU A 1099 -15.34 -8.67 14.88
C GLU A 1099 -15.59 -7.62 15.97
N LEU A 1100 -15.60 -8.04 17.22
CA LEU A 1100 -15.86 -7.29 18.45
C LEU A 1100 -14.76 -7.59 19.50
N GLU A 1101 -13.70 -8.29 19.08
CA GLU A 1101 -12.61 -8.79 19.93
C GLU A 1101 -11.89 -7.66 20.71
N ALA A 1102 -11.26 -7.95 21.84
CA ALA A 1102 -10.54 -6.98 22.67
C ALA A 1102 -11.37 -5.69 22.93
N ASN A 1103 -12.45 -5.83 23.69
CA ASN A 1103 -13.37 -4.77 24.13
C ASN A 1103 -13.78 -5.05 25.61
N ASN A 1104 -14.79 -4.35 26.13
CA ASN A 1104 -15.25 -4.45 27.51
C ASN A 1104 -16.74 -4.89 27.64
N PHE A 1105 -17.32 -5.56 26.64
CA PHE A 1105 -18.74 -5.96 26.64
C PHE A 1105 -19.07 -6.88 27.82
N THR A 1106 -20.27 -6.75 28.40
CA THR A 1106 -20.73 -7.45 29.62
C THR A 1106 -22.08 -8.16 29.40
N GLY A 1107 -22.63 -8.78 30.45
CA GLY A 1107 -23.86 -9.58 30.34
C GLY A 1107 -23.62 -10.92 29.65
N THR A 1108 -24.68 -11.63 29.28
CA THR A 1108 -24.56 -12.93 28.59
C THR A 1108 -24.52 -12.78 27.06
N ILE A 1109 -23.75 -13.64 26.39
CA ILE A 1109 -23.67 -13.70 24.92
C ILE A 1109 -25.07 -14.02 24.36
N PRO A 1110 -25.68 -13.18 23.50
CA PRO A 1110 -27.09 -13.35 23.15
C PRO A 1110 -27.36 -14.52 22.21
N ALA A 1111 -28.40 -15.30 22.52
CA ALA A 1111 -28.88 -16.39 21.67
C ALA A 1111 -29.35 -15.92 20.29
N GLU A 1112 -29.83 -14.68 20.16
CA GLU A 1112 -30.24 -14.14 18.88
C GLU A 1112 -29.09 -14.01 17.87
N LEU A 1113 -27.81 -14.05 18.29
CA LEU A 1113 -26.65 -14.01 17.38
C LEU A 1113 -26.66 -15.15 16.35
N GLY A 1114 -27.22 -16.31 16.70
CA GLY A 1114 -27.46 -17.42 15.78
C GLY A 1114 -28.43 -17.13 14.61
N ASP A 1115 -29.19 -16.04 14.62
CA ASP A 1115 -30.02 -15.63 13.48
C ASP A 1115 -29.19 -15.10 12.28
N LEU A 1116 -27.92 -14.76 12.51
CA LEU A 1116 -27.03 -14.17 11.52
C LEU A 1116 -26.45 -15.20 10.52
N THR A 1117 -27.28 -16.11 10.01
CA THR A 1117 -26.89 -17.31 9.21
C THR A 1117 -26.01 -17.09 7.96
N SER A 1118 -25.75 -15.84 7.56
CA SER A 1118 -24.77 -15.52 6.51
C SER A 1118 -23.32 -15.47 7.03
N LEU A 1119 -23.08 -15.46 8.35
CA LEU A 1119 -21.79 -15.18 8.96
C LEU A 1119 -20.71 -16.19 8.57
N THR A 1120 -19.56 -15.69 8.10
CA THR A 1120 -18.31 -16.38 7.76
C THR A 1120 -17.11 -15.94 8.64
N THR A 1121 -17.22 -14.91 9.51
CA THR A 1121 -16.28 -14.63 10.62
C THR A 1121 -17.02 -14.06 11.85
N LEU A 1122 -16.69 -14.51 13.05
CA LEU A 1122 -17.20 -14.00 14.34
C LEU A 1122 -16.06 -13.91 15.36
N GLN A 1123 -15.52 -12.74 15.60
CA GLN A 1123 -14.58 -12.52 16.70
C GLN A 1123 -15.27 -11.72 17.80
N ILE A 1124 -15.23 -12.21 19.03
CA ILE A 1124 -15.83 -11.58 20.23
C ILE A 1124 -14.93 -11.74 21.48
N SER A 1125 -13.73 -12.33 21.32
CA SER A 1125 -12.74 -12.57 22.39
C SER A 1125 -12.37 -11.33 23.20
N GLY A 1126 -11.77 -11.51 24.37
CA GLY A 1126 -11.29 -10.41 25.21
C GLY A 1126 -12.40 -9.41 25.51
N ASN A 1127 -13.49 -9.89 26.12
CA ASN A 1127 -14.66 -9.11 26.52
C ASN A 1127 -15.21 -9.65 27.84
N MET A 1128 -15.63 -8.76 28.74
CA MET A 1128 -16.06 -9.06 30.12
C MET A 1128 -17.48 -9.65 30.25
N PHE A 1129 -17.87 -10.59 29.37
CA PHE A 1129 -19.17 -11.25 29.44
C PHE A 1129 -19.34 -12.06 30.73
N GLU A 1130 -20.54 -12.05 31.30
CA GLU A 1130 -20.93 -12.84 32.46
C GLU A 1130 -20.83 -14.35 32.17
N PRO A 1131 -20.49 -15.18 33.18
CA PRO A 1131 -20.47 -16.63 33.05
C PRO A 1131 -21.78 -17.24 32.54
N GLY A 1132 -21.76 -17.67 31.28
CA GLY A 1132 -22.83 -18.41 30.61
C GLY A 1132 -22.29 -19.36 29.54
N GLU A 1133 -23.16 -20.26 29.05
CA GLU A 1133 -22.83 -21.20 27.98
C GLU A 1133 -22.96 -20.55 26.59
N LEU A 1134 -22.20 -21.04 25.59
CA LEU A 1134 -22.36 -20.58 24.21
C LEU A 1134 -23.77 -20.92 23.69
N PRO A 1135 -24.55 -19.93 23.19
CA PRO A 1135 -25.97 -20.17 22.93
C PRO A 1135 -26.26 -21.21 21.84
N ALA A 1136 -27.14 -22.18 22.16
CA ALA A 1136 -27.53 -23.33 21.33
C ALA A 1136 -28.12 -23.01 19.92
N SER A 1137 -28.27 -21.73 19.59
CA SER A 1137 -28.66 -21.17 18.30
C SER A 1137 -27.48 -20.97 17.35
N PHE A 1138 -26.23 -20.89 17.83
CA PHE A 1138 -25.02 -20.70 17.01
C PHE A 1138 -24.85 -21.82 15.96
N LYS A 1139 -25.45 -22.99 16.16
CA LYS A 1139 -25.58 -24.07 15.15
C LYS A 1139 -26.17 -23.63 13.81
N ASN A 1140 -26.90 -22.53 13.79
CA ASN A 1140 -27.51 -21.96 12.59
C ASN A 1140 -26.50 -21.15 11.75
N LEU A 1141 -25.33 -20.79 12.30
CA LEU A 1141 -24.27 -20.02 11.63
C LEU A 1141 -23.43 -20.93 10.71
N THR A 1142 -24.09 -21.73 9.87
CA THR A 1142 -23.48 -22.84 9.09
C THR A 1142 -22.48 -22.43 8.00
N LYS A 1143 -22.16 -21.14 7.90
CA LYS A 1143 -21.11 -20.60 7.03
C LYS A 1143 -19.88 -20.12 7.80
N LEU A 1144 -19.89 -20.16 9.13
CA LEU A 1144 -18.89 -19.48 9.96
C LEU A 1144 -17.51 -20.12 9.79
N ARG A 1145 -16.50 -19.35 9.36
CA ARG A 1145 -15.15 -19.83 9.00
C ARG A 1145 -14.03 -19.36 9.91
N ILE A 1146 -14.32 -18.44 10.82
CA ILE A 1146 -13.40 -17.93 11.83
C ILE A 1146 -14.26 -17.65 13.04
N PHE A 1147 -13.96 -18.26 14.19
CA PHE A 1147 -14.65 -17.97 15.45
C PHE A 1147 -13.63 -17.76 16.58
N SER A 1148 -13.73 -16.63 17.27
CA SER A 1148 -12.84 -16.25 18.37
C SER A 1148 -13.71 -15.77 19.53
N ALA A 1149 -13.67 -16.45 20.69
CA ALA A 1149 -14.41 -16.08 21.90
C ALA A 1149 -13.65 -16.33 23.23
N GLY A 1150 -12.32 -16.43 23.18
CA GLY A 1150 -11.47 -16.62 24.36
C GLY A 1150 -11.36 -15.33 25.20
N GLY A 1151 -11.18 -15.44 26.52
CA GLY A 1151 -11.17 -14.28 27.41
C GLY A 1151 -12.55 -13.67 27.69
N CYS A 1152 -13.61 -14.28 27.18
CA CYS A 1152 -14.96 -14.19 27.71
C CYS A 1152 -15.14 -15.28 28.77
N GLU A 1153 -15.88 -15.05 29.87
CA GLU A 1153 -15.98 -16.01 30.99
C GLU A 1153 -16.90 -17.21 30.72
N LEU A 1154 -16.84 -17.78 29.52
CA LEU A 1154 -17.64 -18.91 29.07
C LEU A 1154 -17.54 -20.12 30.00
N ILE A 1155 -18.70 -20.63 30.41
CA ILE A 1155 -18.85 -21.84 31.23
C ILE A 1155 -19.67 -22.90 30.47
N GLY A 1156 -19.73 -24.11 31.02
CA GLY A 1156 -20.29 -25.27 30.31
C GLY A 1156 -19.33 -25.81 29.26
N ASN A 1157 -19.82 -26.71 28.41
CA ASN A 1157 -19.01 -27.36 27.37
C ASN A 1157 -19.10 -26.58 26.05
N ILE A 1158 -18.00 -26.54 25.28
CA ILE A 1158 -18.00 -26.02 23.90
C ILE A 1158 -19.01 -26.85 23.08
N PRO A 1159 -20.07 -26.27 22.52
CA PRO A 1159 -21.15 -27.08 21.93
C PRO A 1159 -20.77 -27.77 20.61
N ASP A 1160 -21.18 -29.03 20.48
CA ASP A 1160 -20.84 -29.96 19.38
C ASP A 1160 -21.04 -29.39 17.96
N TYR A 1161 -21.94 -28.42 17.79
CA TYR A 1161 -22.23 -27.82 16.49
C TYR A 1161 -21.21 -26.79 16.02
N LEU A 1162 -20.38 -26.22 16.91
CA LEU A 1162 -19.22 -25.40 16.51
C LEU A 1162 -18.04 -26.30 16.15
N ILE A 1163 -17.86 -27.39 16.90
CA ILE A 1163 -16.84 -28.42 16.66
C ILE A 1163 -17.02 -29.11 15.29
N ASN A 1164 -18.24 -29.10 14.73
CA ASN A 1164 -18.57 -29.70 13.43
C ASN A 1164 -18.66 -28.70 12.25
N MET A 1165 -18.27 -27.43 12.41
CA MET A 1165 -18.17 -26.50 11.28
C MET A 1165 -16.85 -26.74 10.54
N SER A 1166 -16.83 -27.70 9.60
CA SER A 1166 -15.63 -28.21 8.90
C SER A 1166 -14.97 -27.22 7.91
N ASP A 1167 -15.24 -25.93 8.06
CA ASP A 1167 -14.82 -24.81 7.23
C ASP A 1167 -14.34 -23.62 8.11
N MET A 1168 -14.20 -23.86 9.43
CA MET A 1168 -13.84 -22.99 10.55
C MET A 1168 -12.49 -23.39 11.17
#